data_AF-A0A9E7C0W3-F1
#
_entry.id   AF-A0A9E7C0W3-F1
#
_cell.length_a   1.000
_cell.length_b   1.000
_cell.length_c   1.000
_cell.angle_alpha   90.00
_cell.angle_beta   90.00
_cell.angle_gamma   90.00
#
_symmetry.space_group_name_H-M   'P 1'
#
loop_
_entity.id
_entity.type
_entity.pdbx_description
1 polymer ?
#
loop_
_entity_poly.entity_id
_entity_poly.type
_entity_poly.pdbx_seq_one_letter_code
_entity_poly.pdbx_strand_id
1 'polypeptide(L)'
;MTAAAPPTREVFWHMPAWAEVLWYVLAVASVASVASVAVFACGVARPVVKYRRGRPGNLPPVRELPARIAAACRTVFAHASIKRRDPYVGSAHRLMFYGFLTLFAGTVVLAINTDVTERFFGWRFFEGDFYLGYSIVLDVLGVALLAGLVMMMVRRARRPPQLDYRRPDREPGDPDQDRRAYRIGDWLFVGALLYLVLTGYLLEGVRIAMDEPGHDAFSPVGWLSAQAIGVLGLSDGVLGTLRHVIWWSHGLVAIVFVASIPYTKAAHMLTSFASLVLRDPLAGRRLRPIPPELEHEPAGYGVLADFFTEHLLQLDACTKCGKCHVACPANATGRPLSPRDVVLDLRELANHGGMDVPVIGDEHVREDTLWSCMQCNACVEICPVGIEQAPMINQMRRRLVEEGRMQPALQKTLQTIQKSGNSFGESKRKRGRWTRELDFEVQDARKEPVDVLWFVGDYASFDPRSQQVTRSVARLMHAAGVDFGILYDGEQNAGNDVRRVGEEGLFEALAQTNIAALSGCEFNRIVTSDPHSLNTLRNEYPQLGATWTVTHHTAFLLELVEEGRLSPVRPLDLRVTYHDPCYLGRHNGGYDAPRALLERIGCDLVEMPRNRDNSFCCGAGGGRIWMTDPPGTERPSENRIREAVGLGELDHFVVSCPKDVRCTRTRSRRRATRTGSRCARSPSCWKRRWLRRNRRRRWPRHTNYPLDKLGRRAYGRPARTRRSAVSGTGQEDQLLHSPVHERIVRGDAEVMDVYGMAQPVVAEDVELEYRAVREGVGILDFSPLLKVDVEGPNAKELLNRAFARDLAKVATGRIAYGPVLGEDGLMRDDSTVAVRGDDRLRVAGSPLMPPEIVPYAESVGLTATERRSELAHLNIQGPRSRDVLARLTDADVSNAAFPYYTIKDGIPVAGVKDAYVARMGYTAELGYELMVPADAALDVFDALMEAGAEFGIRPVGGAAIMMVRIEAGMVMGEFEYDTRTSPWECGLGWAVDLEKGDFRGRDAVLRLRDERRQRLVGVVLERGEDGATGAPLQSAGGEAIGAVTMSMPSPYLGGKTLALARVDEAHAAPGTSVRAAVDGDEIPGEVVSIPVYDPERKRVRS
;
A
#
# COMPACT_ATOMS: atom_id res chain seq x y z
N MET A 1 18.51 -61.32 -51.45
CA MET A 1 17.87 -60.28 -50.61
C MET A 1 18.98 -59.58 -49.87
N THR A 2 19.45 -58.45 -50.39
CA THR A 2 20.36 -57.56 -49.66
C THR A 2 19.61 -57.08 -48.43
N ALA A 3 20.13 -57.36 -47.23
CA ALA A 3 19.56 -56.82 -45.99
C ALA A 3 19.47 -55.29 -46.15
N ALA A 4 18.27 -54.73 -46.03
CA ALA A 4 18.10 -53.29 -46.00
C ALA A 4 18.99 -52.75 -44.87
N ALA A 5 19.76 -51.70 -45.17
CA ALA A 5 20.60 -51.05 -44.16
C ALA A 5 19.72 -50.64 -42.96
N PRO A 6 20.21 -50.79 -41.72
CA PRO A 6 19.42 -50.45 -40.55
C PRO A 6 19.04 -48.95 -40.59
N PRO A 7 17.81 -48.57 -40.19
CA PRO A 7 17.37 -47.18 -40.13
C PRO A 7 18.36 -46.30 -39.38
N THR A 8 18.82 -45.20 -39.99
CA THR A 8 19.77 -44.26 -39.38
C THR A 8 19.65 -42.88 -40.02
N ARG A 9 20.35 -41.90 -39.46
CA ARG A 9 20.43 -40.53 -39.98
C ARG A 9 21.88 -40.12 -40.18
N GLU A 10 22.24 -39.81 -41.41
CA GLU A 10 23.51 -39.17 -41.74
C GLU A 10 23.46 -37.65 -41.49
N VAL A 11 24.43 -37.12 -40.74
CA VAL A 11 24.47 -35.71 -40.33
C VAL A 11 24.86 -34.79 -41.49
N PHE A 12 25.85 -35.18 -42.31
CA PHE A 12 26.39 -34.41 -43.44
C PHE A 12 25.89 -34.88 -44.82
N TRP A 13 24.72 -35.52 -44.86
CA TRP A 13 24.18 -36.09 -46.10
C TRP A 13 24.06 -35.04 -47.22
N HIS A 14 24.63 -35.38 -48.38
CA HIS A 14 24.85 -34.53 -49.57
C HIS A 14 25.58 -33.21 -49.37
N MET A 15 26.34 -33.04 -48.28
CA MET A 15 27.26 -31.92 -48.15
C MET A 15 28.58 -32.21 -48.90
N PRO A 16 29.14 -31.23 -49.63
CA PRO A 16 30.47 -31.39 -50.20
C PRO A 16 31.51 -31.44 -49.08
N ALA A 17 32.59 -32.22 -49.27
CA ALA A 17 33.62 -32.43 -48.24
C ALA A 17 34.22 -31.13 -47.69
N TRP A 18 34.33 -30.08 -48.51
CA TRP A 18 34.80 -28.77 -48.03
C TRP A 18 33.85 -28.12 -47.02
N ALA A 19 32.53 -28.36 -47.12
CA ALA A 19 31.53 -27.80 -46.21
C ALA A 19 31.52 -28.56 -44.87
N GLU A 20 31.71 -29.88 -44.91
CA GLU A 20 31.94 -30.69 -43.70
C GLU A 20 33.23 -30.26 -42.99
N VAL A 21 34.34 -30.13 -43.74
CA VAL A 21 35.61 -29.61 -43.19
C VAL A 21 35.43 -28.19 -42.66
N LEU A 22 34.72 -27.31 -43.38
CA LEU A 22 34.42 -25.95 -42.91
C LEU A 22 33.57 -25.95 -41.64
N TRP A 23 32.59 -26.85 -41.52
CA TRP A 23 31.80 -26.99 -40.30
C TRP A 23 32.68 -27.45 -39.14
N TYR A 24 33.51 -28.47 -39.29
CA TYR A 24 34.44 -28.89 -38.23
C TYR A 24 35.52 -27.88 -37.94
N VAL A 25 35.97 -27.12 -38.95
CA VAL A 25 36.79 -25.94 -38.70
C VAL A 25 35.98 -24.98 -37.84
N LEU A 26 34.76 -24.60 -38.21
CA LEU A 26 33.94 -23.70 -37.40
C LEU A 26 33.58 -24.25 -36.00
N ALA A 27 33.34 -25.55 -35.86
CA ALA A 27 32.87 -26.25 -34.66
C ALA A 27 33.99 -26.74 -33.72
N VAL A 28 35.19 -27.04 -34.25
CA VAL A 28 36.32 -27.62 -33.49
C VAL A 28 37.61 -26.82 -33.68
N ALA A 29 37.95 -26.37 -34.89
CA ALA A 29 39.25 -25.75 -35.19
C ALA A 29 39.26 -24.21 -35.30
N SER A 30 38.12 -23.54 -35.20
CA SER A 30 38.01 -22.11 -35.47
C SER A 30 38.06 -21.35 -34.16
N VAL A 31 38.63 -20.16 -34.28
CA VAL A 31 38.49 -19.09 -33.31
C VAL A 31 37.06 -18.98 -32.79
N ALA A 32 36.01 -19.32 -33.56
CA ALA A 32 34.61 -19.19 -33.12
C ALA A 32 34.15 -20.21 -32.07
N SER A 33 34.63 -21.47 -32.06
CA SER A 33 34.22 -22.47 -31.06
C SER A 33 35.07 -22.40 -29.80
N VAL A 34 36.38 -22.18 -29.94
CA VAL A 34 37.24 -21.80 -28.81
C VAL A 34 36.78 -20.46 -28.24
N ALA A 35 36.41 -19.47 -29.06
CA ALA A 35 35.81 -18.23 -28.58
C ALA A 35 34.42 -18.46 -28.00
N SER A 36 33.59 -19.37 -28.50
CA SER A 36 32.28 -19.67 -27.91
C SER A 36 32.44 -20.25 -26.50
N VAL A 37 33.31 -21.26 -26.34
CA VAL A 37 33.65 -21.85 -25.04
C VAL A 37 34.32 -20.82 -24.13
N ALA A 38 35.26 -20.01 -24.65
CA ALA A 38 35.92 -18.95 -23.88
C ALA A 38 34.94 -17.83 -23.49
N VAL A 39 34.06 -17.39 -24.38
CA VAL A 39 33.01 -16.39 -24.12
C VAL A 39 32.04 -16.92 -23.07
N PHE A 40 31.63 -18.18 -23.16
CA PHE A 40 30.82 -18.85 -22.14
C PHE A 40 31.56 -18.91 -20.80
N ALA A 41 32.80 -19.40 -20.78
CA ALA A 41 33.62 -19.54 -19.58
C ALA A 41 33.90 -18.19 -18.92
N CYS A 42 34.28 -17.17 -19.68
CA CYS A 42 34.41 -15.78 -19.22
C CYS A 42 33.07 -15.24 -18.71
N GLY A 43 31.97 -15.57 -19.37
CA GLY A 43 30.62 -15.18 -18.99
C GLY A 43 30.16 -15.80 -17.68
N VAL A 44 30.61 -17.01 -17.36
CA VAL A 44 30.38 -17.65 -16.05
C VAL A 44 31.37 -17.13 -15.01
N ALA A 45 32.63 -16.92 -15.38
CA ALA A 45 33.68 -16.47 -14.46
C ALA A 45 33.43 -15.06 -13.94
N ARG A 46 32.95 -14.13 -14.78
CA ARG A 46 32.72 -12.73 -14.39
C ARG A 46 31.72 -12.57 -13.23
N PRO A 47 30.52 -13.19 -13.26
CA PRO A 47 29.62 -13.21 -12.10
C PRO A 47 30.22 -13.93 -10.88
N VAL A 48 30.98 -15.01 -11.06
CA VAL A 48 31.64 -15.70 -9.94
C VAL A 48 32.66 -14.80 -9.23
N VAL A 49 33.43 -14.01 -9.97
CA VAL A 49 34.33 -13.00 -9.39
C VAL A 49 33.52 -11.95 -8.62
N LYS A 50 32.40 -11.48 -9.16
CA LYS A 50 31.48 -10.57 -8.45
C LYS A 50 30.99 -11.17 -7.14
N TYR A 51 30.54 -12.43 -7.13
CA TYR A 51 30.04 -13.08 -5.91
C TYR A 51 31.12 -13.18 -4.83
N ARG A 52 32.37 -13.48 -5.22
CA ARG A 52 33.52 -13.57 -4.30
C ARG A 52 33.94 -12.23 -3.68
N ARG A 53 33.48 -11.10 -4.22
CA ARG A 53 33.73 -9.77 -3.65
C ARG A 53 32.73 -9.38 -2.56
N GLY A 54 31.65 -10.14 -2.40
CA GLY A 54 30.75 -9.98 -1.26
C GLY A 54 31.36 -10.53 0.02
N ARG A 55 30.77 -10.18 1.16
CA ARG A 55 31.14 -10.76 2.46
C ARG A 55 30.90 -12.27 2.45
N PRO A 56 31.76 -13.08 3.09
CA PRO A 56 31.51 -14.50 3.25
C PRO A 56 30.21 -14.68 4.04
N GLY A 57 29.19 -15.19 3.36
CA GLY A 57 27.93 -15.56 4.00
C GLY A 57 28.04 -16.91 4.70
N ASN A 58 26.91 -17.35 5.27
CA ASN A 58 26.83 -18.65 5.95
C ASN A 58 26.58 -19.74 4.90
N LEU A 59 27.55 -19.92 4.00
CA LEU A 59 27.52 -20.96 2.99
C LEU A 59 27.32 -22.32 3.67
N PRO A 60 26.48 -23.20 3.10
CA PRO A 60 26.22 -24.48 3.72
C PRO A 60 27.52 -25.28 3.87
N PRO A 61 27.73 -25.94 5.03
CA PRO A 61 28.86 -26.84 5.22
C PRO A 61 28.93 -27.87 4.08
N VAL A 62 30.13 -28.26 3.65
CA VAL A 62 30.34 -29.20 2.54
C VAL A 62 29.54 -30.51 2.72
N ARG A 63 29.43 -30.98 3.97
CA ARG A 63 28.63 -32.17 4.33
C ARG A 63 27.13 -32.06 4.04
N GLU A 64 26.57 -30.84 3.99
CA GLU A 64 25.15 -30.60 3.70
C GLU A 64 24.86 -30.43 2.21
N LEU A 65 25.90 -30.21 1.38
CA LEU A 65 25.73 -29.98 -0.05
C LEU A 65 24.97 -31.12 -0.75
N PRO A 66 25.24 -32.42 -0.52
CA PRO A 66 24.48 -33.49 -1.18
C PRO A 66 22.98 -33.43 -0.88
N ALA A 67 22.59 -33.18 0.36
CA ALA A 67 21.19 -33.07 0.76
C ALA A 67 20.51 -31.84 0.12
N ARG A 68 21.23 -30.72 0.05
CA ARG A 68 20.74 -29.47 -0.59
C ARG A 68 20.59 -29.61 -2.10
N ILE A 69 21.56 -30.26 -2.75
CA ILE A 69 21.50 -30.62 -4.17
C ILE A 69 20.30 -31.53 -4.42
N ALA A 70 20.09 -32.57 -3.61
CA ALA A 70 18.93 -33.45 -3.75
C ALA A 70 17.60 -32.70 -3.59
N ALA A 71 17.50 -31.79 -2.62
CA ALA A 71 16.32 -30.95 -2.42
C ALA A 71 16.08 -29.97 -3.59
N ALA A 72 17.14 -29.36 -4.12
CA ALA A 72 17.08 -28.49 -5.30
C ALA A 72 16.65 -29.27 -6.54
N CYS A 73 17.24 -30.44 -6.81
CA CYS A 73 16.84 -31.34 -7.89
C CYS A 73 15.36 -31.72 -7.79
N ARG A 74 14.90 -32.15 -6.60
CA ARG A 74 13.48 -32.47 -6.38
C ARG A 74 12.58 -31.27 -6.71
N THR A 75 12.97 -30.07 -6.31
CA THR A 75 12.22 -28.84 -6.57
C THR A 75 12.15 -28.52 -8.07
N VAL A 76 13.28 -28.60 -8.77
CA VAL A 76 13.41 -28.31 -10.20
C VAL A 76 12.61 -29.32 -11.03
N PHE A 77 12.87 -30.63 -10.86
CA PHE A 77 12.21 -31.65 -11.67
C PHE A 77 10.71 -31.74 -11.37
N ALA A 78 10.26 -31.59 -10.11
CA ALA A 78 8.83 -31.59 -9.80
C ALA A 78 8.09 -30.34 -10.33
N HIS A 79 8.81 -29.25 -10.64
CA HIS A 79 8.24 -27.93 -10.96
C HIS A 79 7.33 -27.36 -9.86
N ALA A 80 7.48 -27.85 -8.62
CA ALA A 80 6.55 -27.55 -7.52
C ALA A 80 6.50 -26.05 -7.22
N SER A 81 7.66 -25.39 -7.18
CA SER A 81 7.77 -23.97 -6.89
C SER A 81 7.26 -23.08 -8.05
N ILE A 82 7.44 -23.51 -9.30
CA ILE A 82 7.00 -22.77 -10.50
C ILE A 82 5.49 -22.92 -10.71
N LYS A 83 4.90 -24.08 -10.42
CA LYS A 83 3.45 -24.30 -10.50
C LYS A 83 2.68 -23.58 -9.39
N ARG A 84 3.33 -23.34 -8.24
CA ARG A 84 2.71 -22.72 -7.06
C ARG A 84 1.98 -21.41 -7.42
N ARG A 85 0.65 -21.40 -7.20
CA ARG A 85 -0.30 -20.29 -7.46
C ARG A 85 -0.32 -19.72 -8.88
N ASP A 86 0.32 -20.41 -9.84
CA ASP A 86 0.26 -20.09 -11.27
C ASP A 86 0.43 -21.38 -12.08
N PRO A 87 -0.62 -22.22 -12.18
CA PRO A 87 -0.55 -23.51 -12.85
C PRO A 87 -0.32 -23.37 -14.36
N TYR A 88 -0.74 -22.26 -14.96
CA TYR A 88 -0.50 -21.95 -16.36
C TYR A 88 1.01 -21.82 -16.63
N VAL A 89 1.70 -20.98 -15.85
CA VAL A 89 3.16 -20.82 -15.94
C VAL A 89 3.89 -22.11 -15.60
N GLY A 90 3.43 -22.84 -14.58
CA GLY A 90 3.99 -24.14 -14.21
C GLY A 90 3.92 -25.16 -15.34
N SER A 91 2.80 -25.24 -16.05
CA SER A 91 2.59 -26.20 -17.14
C SER A 91 3.40 -25.81 -18.38
N ALA A 92 3.36 -24.54 -18.78
CA ALA A 92 4.14 -24.04 -19.89
C ALA A 92 5.65 -24.18 -19.66
N HIS A 93 6.15 -23.87 -18.45
CA HIS A 93 7.57 -24.07 -18.12
C HIS A 93 7.94 -25.56 -18.12
N ARG A 94 7.06 -26.45 -17.65
CA ARG A 94 7.29 -27.89 -17.67
C ARG A 94 7.47 -28.42 -19.10
N LEU A 95 6.57 -28.02 -19.99
CA LEU A 95 6.64 -28.37 -21.41
C LEU A 95 7.95 -27.86 -22.05
N MET A 96 8.32 -26.62 -21.76
CA MET A 96 9.59 -26.05 -22.23
C MET A 96 10.80 -26.77 -21.65
N PHE A 97 10.82 -27.04 -20.35
CA PHE A 97 11.95 -27.64 -19.64
C PHE A 97 12.24 -29.03 -20.15
N TYR A 98 11.23 -29.91 -20.18
CA TYR A 98 11.44 -31.28 -20.66
C TYR A 98 11.67 -31.33 -22.16
N GLY A 99 10.95 -30.52 -22.94
CA GLY A 99 11.17 -30.44 -24.38
C GLY A 99 12.59 -29.98 -24.73
N PHE A 100 13.06 -28.89 -24.12
CA PHE A 100 14.42 -28.39 -24.32
C PHE A 100 15.48 -29.39 -23.82
N LEU A 101 15.31 -29.95 -22.62
CA LEU A 101 16.27 -30.89 -22.05
C LEU A 101 16.40 -32.15 -22.92
N THR A 102 15.29 -32.69 -23.40
CA THR A 102 15.28 -33.88 -24.28
C THR A 102 15.90 -33.58 -25.64
N LEU A 103 15.55 -32.46 -26.28
CA LEU A 103 16.15 -32.05 -27.55
C LEU A 103 17.65 -31.81 -27.41
N PHE A 104 18.08 -31.12 -26.35
CA PHE A 104 19.49 -30.88 -26.06
C PHE A 104 20.25 -32.19 -25.82
N ALA A 105 19.70 -33.09 -25.00
CA ALA A 105 20.29 -34.43 -24.78
C ALA A 105 20.36 -35.22 -26.08
N GLY A 106 19.34 -35.12 -26.94
CA GLY A 106 19.32 -35.76 -28.25
C GLY A 106 20.47 -35.26 -29.14
N THR A 107 20.63 -33.94 -29.25
CA THR A 107 21.75 -33.33 -29.98
C THR A 107 23.11 -33.77 -29.44
N VAL A 108 23.27 -33.88 -28.11
CA VAL A 108 24.52 -34.37 -27.49
C VAL A 108 24.76 -35.84 -27.82
N VAL A 109 23.74 -36.69 -27.78
CA VAL A 109 23.85 -38.11 -28.14
C VAL A 109 24.25 -38.26 -29.62
N LEU A 110 23.66 -37.48 -30.51
CA LEU A 110 23.99 -37.48 -31.94
C LEU A 110 25.45 -37.03 -32.18
N ALA A 111 25.90 -36.00 -31.46
CA ALA A 111 27.29 -35.53 -31.51
C ALA A 111 28.25 -36.62 -31.00
N ILE A 112 27.93 -37.30 -29.89
CA ILE A 112 28.76 -38.42 -29.39
C ILE A 112 28.84 -39.54 -30.42
N ASN A 113 27.73 -39.92 -31.07
CA ASN A 113 27.76 -40.94 -32.12
C ASN A 113 28.68 -40.52 -33.29
N THR A 114 28.41 -39.34 -33.85
CA THR A 114 29.02 -38.90 -35.12
C THR A 114 30.47 -38.45 -34.93
N ASP A 115 30.73 -37.65 -33.90
CA ASP A 115 32.01 -36.96 -33.71
C ASP A 115 32.98 -37.75 -32.82
N VAL A 116 32.47 -38.70 -32.00
CA VAL A 116 33.29 -39.47 -31.05
C VAL A 116 33.35 -40.94 -31.41
N THR A 117 32.24 -41.68 -31.28
CA THR A 117 32.27 -43.16 -31.39
C THR A 117 32.54 -43.62 -32.81
N GLU A 118 31.86 -43.04 -33.80
CA GLU A 118 32.05 -43.39 -35.20
C GLU A 118 33.43 -42.94 -35.69
N ARG A 119 33.80 -41.69 -35.40
CA ARG A 119 35.01 -41.08 -35.97
C ARG A 119 36.31 -41.65 -35.39
N PHE A 120 36.38 -41.85 -34.08
CA PHE A 120 37.60 -42.31 -33.41
C PHE A 120 37.64 -43.81 -33.16
N PHE A 121 36.48 -44.45 -33.00
CA PHE A 121 36.39 -45.88 -32.64
C PHE A 121 35.73 -46.74 -33.71
N GLY A 122 35.24 -46.15 -34.82
CA GLY A 122 34.53 -46.89 -35.88
C GLY A 122 33.20 -47.50 -35.44
N TRP A 123 32.70 -47.11 -34.27
CA TRP A 123 31.51 -47.71 -33.66
C TRP A 123 30.29 -46.79 -33.81
N ARG A 124 29.27 -47.28 -34.51
CA ARG A 124 27.95 -46.64 -34.63
C ARG A 124 26.97 -47.33 -33.70
N PHE A 125 26.30 -46.56 -32.84
CA PHE A 125 25.19 -47.04 -32.00
C PHE A 125 23.85 -46.39 -32.38
N PHE A 126 23.89 -45.37 -33.23
CA PHE A 126 22.74 -44.59 -33.67
C PHE A 126 22.07 -45.21 -34.91
N GLU A 127 21.58 -46.44 -34.79
CA GLU A 127 20.94 -47.20 -35.87
C GLU A 127 19.81 -48.10 -35.36
N GLY A 128 18.94 -48.57 -36.25
CA GLY A 128 17.87 -49.51 -35.94
C GLY A 128 16.82 -48.95 -34.98
N ASP A 129 16.34 -49.79 -34.06
CA ASP A 129 15.27 -49.46 -33.11
C ASP A 129 15.63 -48.29 -32.19
N PHE A 130 16.92 -48.12 -31.86
CA PHE A 130 17.38 -47.00 -31.04
C PHE A 130 17.14 -45.67 -31.76
N TYR A 131 17.47 -45.58 -33.05
CA TYR A 131 17.22 -44.38 -33.86
C TYR A 131 15.71 -44.11 -34.01
N LEU A 132 14.90 -45.13 -34.25
CA LEU A 132 13.45 -44.97 -34.39
C LEU A 132 12.79 -44.45 -33.09
N GLY A 133 13.16 -45.03 -31.95
CA GLY A 133 12.73 -44.57 -30.62
C GLY A 133 13.22 -43.15 -30.30
N TYR A 134 14.47 -42.84 -30.64
CA TYR A 134 15.02 -41.49 -30.52
C TYR A 134 14.22 -40.48 -31.34
N SER A 135 13.92 -40.80 -32.60
CA SER A 135 13.26 -39.90 -33.54
C SER A 135 11.87 -39.50 -33.03
N ILE A 136 11.05 -40.48 -32.63
CA ILE A 136 9.70 -40.22 -32.15
C ILE A 136 9.69 -39.45 -30.82
N VAL A 137 10.65 -39.74 -29.93
CA VAL A 137 10.78 -39.03 -28.67
C VAL A 137 11.14 -37.56 -28.91
N LEU A 138 12.12 -37.26 -29.77
CA LEU A 138 12.46 -35.87 -30.09
C LEU A 138 11.33 -35.14 -30.81
N ASP A 139 10.65 -35.81 -31.74
CA ASP A 139 9.55 -35.23 -32.51
C ASP A 139 8.38 -34.85 -31.57
N VAL A 140 7.98 -35.72 -30.64
CA VAL A 140 6.91 -35.43 -29.67
C VAL A 140 7.32 -34.37 -28.65
N LEU A 141 8.54 -34.45 -28.09
CA LEU A 141 8.99 -33.49 -27.07
C LEU A 141 9.32 -32.12 -27.67
N GLY A 142 9.62 -32.04 -28.96
CA GLY A 142 9.68 -30.77 -29.69
C GLY A 142 8.32 -30.07 -29.78
N VAL A 143 7.21 -30.81 -29.90
CA VAL A 143 5.85 -30.24 -29.89
C VAL A 143 5.54 -29.70 -28.50
N ALA A 144 5.94 -30.43 -27.46
CA ALA A 144 5.83 -29.94 -26.10
C ALA A 144 6.59 -28.62 -25.92
N LEU A 145 7.85 -28.53 -26.38
CA LEU A 145 8.62 -27.28 -26.34
C LEU A 145 7.91 -26.15 -27.10
N LEU A 146 7.44 -26.41 -28.33
CA LEU A 146 6.71 -25.43 -29.15
C LEU A 146 5.45 -24.93 -28.45
N ALA A 147 4.64 -25.83 -27.90
CA ALA A 147 3.43 -25.49 -27.15
C ALA A 147 3.75 -24.62 -25.92
N GLY A 148 4.77 -24.99 -25.15
CA GLY A 148 5.23 -24.22 -24.00
C GLY A 148 5.72 -22.81 -24.38
N LEU A 149 6.47 -22.69 -25.49
CA LEU A 149 6.93 -21.42 -26.03
C LEU A 149 5.75 -20.52 -26.45
N VAL A 150 4.80 -21.06 -27.20
CA VAL A 150 3.59 -20.32 -27.62
C VAL A 150 2.80 -19.85 -26.40
N MET A 151 2.60 -20.71 -25.39
CA MET A 151 1.93 -20.33 -24.14
C MET A 151 2.64 -19.16 -23.44
N MET A 152 3.98 -19.16 -23.39
CA MET A 152 4.76 -18.07 -22.80
C MET A 152 4.73 -16.79 -23.63
N MET A 153 4.78 -16.89 -24.95
CA MET A 153 4.68 -15.75 -25.87
C MET A 153 3.31 -15.09 -25.77
N VAL A 154 2.22 -15.86 -25.77
CA VAL A 154 0.84 -15.37 -25.58
C VAL A 154 0.71 -14.65 -24.24
N ARG A 155 1.26 -15.23 -23.16
CA ARG A 155 1.26 -14.58 -21.84
C ARG A 155 2.01 -13.25 -21.86
N ARG A 156 3.18 -13.18 -22.50
CA ARG A 156 3.97 -11.93 -22.61
C ARG A 156 3.24 -10.86 -23.42
N ALA A 157 2.57 -11.26 -24.51
CA ALA A 157 1.74 -10.36 -25.31
C ALA A 157 0.58 -9.77 -24.49
N ARG A 158 -0.04 -10.56 -23.61
CA ARG A 158 -1.16 -10.13 -22.74
C ARG A 158 -0.76 -9.25 -21.55
N ARG A 159 0.55 -9.13 -21.23
CA ARG A 159 1.09 -8.29 -20.14
C ARG A 159 0.31 -8.40 -18.80
N PRO A 160 0.24 -9.59 -18.20
CA PRO A 160 -0.43 -9.77 -16.91
C PRO A 160 0.28 -8.94 -15.81
N PRO A 161 -0.36 -8.70 -14.64
CA PRO A 161 0.20 -7.88 -13.57
C PRO A 161 1.61 -8.30 -13.10
N GLN A 162 1.94 -9.59 -13.18
CA GLN A 162 3.28 -10.11 -12.87
C GLN A 162 4.38 -9.57 -13.82
N LEU A 163 4.02 -9.11 -15.02
CA LEU A 163 4.94 -8.54 -16.01
C LEU A 163 4.75 -7.02 -16.14
N ASP A 164 3.97 -6.41 -15.26
CA ASP A 164 3.90 -4.96 -15.12
C ASP A 164 5.12 -4.47 -14.33
N TYR A 165 5.82 -3.47 -14.86
CA TYR A 165 7.02 -2.87 -14.27
C TYR A 165 6.80 -1.46 -13.75
N ARG A 166 5.57 -0.93 -13.84
CA ARG A 166 5.23 0.38 -13.30
C ARG A 166 5.35 0.38 -11.78
N ARG A 167 5.82 1.49 -11.22
CA ARG A 167 5.91 1.69 -9.76
C ARG A 167 5.29 3.03 -9.37
N PRO A 168 4.60 3.14 -8.22
CA PRO A 168 4.00 4.39 -7.77
C PRO A 168 5.00 5.50 -7.43
N ASP A 169 6.23 5.15 -7.03
CA ASP A 169 7.30 6.11 -6.69
C ASP A 169 8.01 6.73 -7.89
N ARG A 170 7.78 6.21 -9.11
CA ARG A 170 8.56 6.57 -10.29
C ARG A 170 7.63 7.11 -11.37
N GLU A 171 8.02 8.21 -12.00
CA GLU A 171 7.23 8.79 -13.09
C GLU A 171 7.26 7.87 -14.31
N PRO A 172 6.15 7.78 -15.08
CA PRO A 172 6.14 7.04 -16.33
C PRO A 172 7.19 7.61 -17.31
N GLY A 173 8.22 6.82 -17.60
CA GLY A 173 9.32 7.23 -18.49
C GLY A 173 10.62 7.59 -17.78
N ASP A 174 10.69 7.44 -16.45
CA ASP A 174 11.94 7.53 -15.70
C ASP A 174 13.02 6.61 -16.32
N PRO A 175 14.19 7.17 -16.75
CA PRO A 175 15.28 6.40 -17.33
C PRO A 175 15.77 5.25 -16.44
N ASP A 176 15.77 5.44 -15.12
CA ASP A 176 16.19 4.43 -14.14
C ASP A 176 15.21 3.25 -14.08
N GLN A 177 14.01 3.41 -14.62
CA GLN A 177 12.97 2.39 -14.67
C GLN A 177 12.81 1.77 -16.06
N ASP A 178 13.63 2.11 -17.06
CA ASP A 178 13.46 1.55 -18.40
C ASP A 178 13.79 0.05 -18.47
N ARG A 179 12.75 -0.78 -18.33
CA ARG A 179 12.85 -2.24 -18.46
C ARG A 179 12.75 -2.72 -19.91
N ARG A 180 12.94 -1.86 -20.91
CA ARG A 180 12.90 -2.24 -22.33
C ARG A 180 13.96 -3.28 -22.66
N ALA A 181 15.18 -3.14 -22.15
CA ALA A 181 16.25 -4.13 -22.35
C ALA A 181 15.82 -5.53 -21.88
N TYR A 182 15.17 -5.64 -20.71
CA TYR A 182 14.64 -6.91 -20.23
C TYR A 182 13.51 -7.46 -21.08
N ARG A 183 12.61 -6.61 -21.58
CA ARG A 183 11.51 -7.02 -22.46
C ARG A 183 12.05 -7.54 -23.80
N ILE A 184 13.00 -6.83 -24.39
CA ILE A 184 13.66 -7.25 -25.65
C ILE A 184 14.40 -8.56 -25.42
N GLY A 185 15.24 -8.65 -24.38
CA GLY A 185 15.98 -9.87 -24.06
C GLY A 185 15.07 -11.08 -23.79
N ASP A 186 13.91 -10.87 -23.18
CA ASP A 186 12.90 -11.91 -22.98
C ASP A 186 12.32 -12.43 -24.33
N TRP A 187 12.04 -11.53 -25.28
CA TRP A 187 11.57 -11.89 -26.63
C TRP A 187 12.64 -12.54 -27.48
N LEU A 188 13.88 -12.04 -27.42
CA LEU A 188 15.02 -12.66 -28.11
C LEU A 188 15.26 -14.08 -27.61
N PHE A 189 15.17 -14.31 -26.30
CA PHE A 189 15.35 -15.64 -25.72
C PHE A 189 14.28 -16.63 -26.19
N VAL A 190 12.99 -16.30 -26.11
CA VAL A 190 11.92 -17.20 -26.58
C VAL A 190 11.89 -17.31 -28.11
N GLY A 191 12.26 -16.24 -28.81
CA GLY A 191 12.36 -16.21 -30.27
C GLY A 191 13.49 -17.09 -30.80
N ALA A 192 14.66 -17.10 -30.14
CA ALA A 192 15.76 -17.99 -30.48
C ALA A 192 15.37 -19.47 -30.30
N LEU A 193 14.72 -19.80 -29.18
CA LEU A 193 14.22 -21.17 -28.95
C LEU A 193 13.15 -21.57 -29.97
N LEU A 194 12.22 -20.66 -30.30
CA LEU A 194 11.21 -20.91 -31.34
C LEU A 194 11.87 -21.15 -32.71
N TYR A 195 12.83 -20.30 -33.07
CA TYR A 195 13.58 -20.45 -34.32
C TYR A 195 14.28 -21.80 -34.41
N LEU A 196 14.99 -22.22 -33.35
CA LEU A 196 15.68 -23.51 -33.30
C LEU A 196 14.72 -24.69 -33.47
N VAL A 197 13.58 -24.67 -32.79
CA VAL A 197 12.59 -25.76 -32.91
C VAL A 197 11.95 -25.81 -34.30
N LEU A 198 11.53 -24.66 -34.84
CA LEU A 198 10.89 -24.60 -36.16
C LEU A 198 11.86 -24.99 -37.28
N THR A 199 13.10 -24.52 -37.23
CA THR A 199 14.13 -24.91 -38.20
C THR A 199 14.52 -26.37 -38.05
N GLY A 200 14.49 -26.94 -36.83
CA GLY A 200 14.68 -28.37 -36.62
C GLY A 200 13.61 -29.22 -37.31
N TYR A 201 12.33 -28.87 -37.18
CA TYR A 201 11.25 -29.57 -37.89
C TYR A 201 11.29 -29.36 -39.40
N LEU A 202 11.64 -28.14 -39.84
CA LEU A 202 11.75 -27.85 -41.26
C LEU A 202 12.90 -28.63 -41.90
N LEU A 203 14.03 -28.77 -41.22
CA LEU A 203 15.14 -29.62 -41.66
C LEU A 203 14.73 -31.08 -41.80
N GLU A 204 13.99 -31.59 -40.82
CA GLU A 204 13.49 -32.96 -40.86
C GLU A 204 12.46 -33.16 -41.98
N GLY A 205 11.57 -32.18 -42.20
CA GLY A 205 10.60 -32.21 -43.30
C GLY A 205 11.23 -32.15 -44.69
N VAL A 206 12.24 -31.30 -44.89
CA VAL A 206 12.99 -31.25 -46.16
C VAL A 206 13.72 -32.57 -46.40
N ARG A 207 14.28 -33.19 -45.35
CA ARG A 207 14.92 -34.50 -45.43
C ARG A 207 13.93 -35.60 -45.84
N ILE A 208 12.78 -35.69 -45.18
CA ILE A 208 11.76 -36.69 -45.51
C ILE A 208 11.25 -36.50 -46.96
N ALA A 209 11.06 -35.25 -47.40
CA ALA A 209 10.61 -34.94 -48.75
C ALA A 209 11.64 -35.30 -49.85
N MET A 210 12.92 -35.40 -49.52
CA MET A 210 13.99 -35.74 -50.47
C MET A 210 14.34 -37.24 -50.45
N ASP A 211 14.42 -37.84 -49.27
CA ASP A 211 15.04 -39.17 -49.08
C ASP A 211 14.02 -40.31 -49.12
N GLU A 212 12.73 -40.01 -48.92
CA GLU A 212 11.64 -40.99 -48.73
C GLU A 212 12.09 -42.22 -47.92
N PRO A 213 12.55 -42.04 -46.67
CA PRO A 213 13.30 -43.07 -45.95
C PRO A 213 12.44 -44.28 -45.53
N GLY A 214 11.13 -44.26 -45.77
CA GLY A 214 10.22 -45.39 -45.58
C GLY A 214 9.81 -45.66 -44.13
N HIS A 215 10.24 -44.81 -43.19
CA HIS A 215 9.94 -44.92 -41.75
C HIS A 215 9.45 -43.59 -41.16
N ASP A 216 8.71 -42.82 -41.94
CA ASP A 216 8.29 -41.44 -41.60
C ASP A 216 7.29 -41.38 -40.44
N ALA A 217 6.62 -42.49 -40.14
CA ALA A 217 5.72 -42.62 -38.98
C ALA A 217 6.41 -42.34 -37.64
N PHE A 218 7.75 -42.45 -37.58
CA PHE A 218 8.55 -42.16 -36.38
C PHE A 218 8.97 -40.69 -36.27
N SER A 219 8.60 -39.83 -37.21
CA SER A 219 8.73 -38.36 -37.10
C SER A 219 7.44 -37.70 -37.63
N PRO A 220 6.32 -37.80 -36.89
CA PRO A 220 5.01 -37.37 -37.40
C PRO A 220 4.95 -35.87 -37.74
N VAL A 221 5.62 -35.00 -36.98
CA VAL A 221 5.65 -33.57 -37.27
C VAL A 221 6.63 -33.25 -38.41
N GLY A 222 7.76 -33.95 -38.47
CA GLY A 222 8.65 -33.92 -39.63
C GLY A 222 7.91 -34.32 -40.91
N TRP A 223 7.13 -35.41 -40.87
CA TRP A 223 6.30 -35.88 -41.97
C TRP A 223 5.24 -34.85 -42.37
N LEU A 224 4.52 -34.25 -41.41
CA LEU A 224 3.57 -33.17 -41.71
C LEU A 224 4.26 -31.97 -42.37
N SER A 225 5.47 -31.64 -41.94
CA SER A 225 6.28 -30.57 -42.55
C SER A 225 6.68 -30.94 -43.99
N ALA A 226 7.02 -32.20 -44.25
CA ALA A 226 7.30 -32.71 -45.59
C ALA A 226 6.06 -32.64 -46.50
N GLN A 227 4.88 -33.01 -46.01
CA GLN A 227 3.62 -32.89 -46.76
C GLN A 227 3.32 -31.43 -47.12
N ALA A 228 3.52 -30.50 -46.19
CA ALA A 228 3.35 -29.06 -46.44
C ALA A 228 4.32 -28.54 -47.51
N ILE A 229 5.56 -29.03 -47.53
CA ILE A 229 6.55 -28.74 -48.57
C ILE A 229 6.13 -29.33 -49.92
N GLY A 230 5.62 -30.57 -49.93
CA GLY A 230 5.14 -31.24 -51.14
C GLY A 230 4.01 -30.49 -51.84
N VAL A 231 3.09 -29.86 -51.08
CA VAL A 231 2.03 -28.99 -51.62
C VAL A 231 2.60 -27.78 -52.37
N LEU A 232 3.79 -27.29 -51.99
CA LEU A 232 4.44 -26.17 -52.65
C LEU A 232 5.12 -26.54 -53.97
N GLY A 233 5.23 -27.83 -54.31
CA GLY A 233 5.77 -28.31 -55.59
C GLY A 233 7.21 -27.87 -55.87
N LEU A 234 8.04 -27.74 -54.83
CA LEU A 234 9.43 -27.29 -54.98
C LEU A 234 10.29 -28.36 -55.67
N SER A 235 11.23 -27.93 -56.52
CA SER A 235 12.16 -28.85 -57.18
C SER A 235 13.27 -29.33 -56.24
N ASP A 236 13.86 -30.49 -56.53
CA ASP A 236 14.95 -31.09 -55.73
C ASP A 236 16.14 -30.15 -55.55
N GLY A 237 16.48 -29.35 -56.56
CA GLY A 237 17.54 -28.34 -56.46
C GLY A 237 17.22 -27.23 -55.46
N VAL A 238 15.94 -26.82 -55.37
CA VAL A 238 15.47 -25.84 -54.38
C VAL A 238 15.47 -26.46 -52.98
N LEU A 239 15.00 -27.71 -52.84
CA LEU A 239 15.02 -28.44 -51.56
C LEU A 239 16.43 -28.64 -51.03
N GLY A 240 17.38 -29.02 -51.89
CA GLY A 240 18.80 -29.13 -51.54
C GLY A 240 19.37 -27.81 -51.06
N THR A 241 19.08 -26.70 -51.74
CA THR A 241 19.52 -25.36 -51.33
C THR A 241 18.91 -24.94 -49.98
N LEU A 242 17.60 -25.14 -49.84
CA LEU A 242 16.85 -24.81 -48.63
C LEU A 242 17.40 -25.56 -47.41
N ARG A 243 17.66 -26.86 -47.56
CA ARG A 243 18.30 -27.70 -46.53
C ARG A 243 19.64 -27.11 -46.08
N HIS A 244 20.54 -26.79 -47.02
CA HIS A 244 21.86 -26.25 -46.68
C HIS A 244 21.75 -24.94 -45.91
N VAL A 245 20.90 -24.02 -46.37
CA VAL A 245 20.69 -22.72 -45.71
C VAL A 245 20.16 -22.92 -44.29
N ILE A 246 19.11 -23.73 -44.11
CA ILE A 246 18.50 -23.95 -42.79
C ILE A 246 19.47 -24.69 -41.85
N TRP A 247 20.24 -25.64 -42.35
CA TRP A 247 21.17 -26.42 -41.53
C TRP A 247 22.26 -25.53 -40.96
N TRP A 248 22.87 -24.70 -41.82
CA TRP A 248 23.88 -23.72 -41.39
C TRP A 248 23.29 -22.67 -40.44
N SER A 249 22.11 -22.14 -40.75
CA SER A 249 21.48 -21.13 -39.92
C SER A 249 21.08 -21.68 -38.55
N HIS A 250 20.52 -22.90 -38.49
CA HIS A 250 20.21 -23.61 -37.26
C HIS A 250 21.48 -23.84 -36.42
N GLY A 251 22.53 -24.39 -37.04
CA GLY A 251 23.81 -24.67 -36.37
C GLY A 251 24.47 -23.42 -35.80
N LEU A 252 24.55 -22.34 -36.59
CA LEU A 252 25.13 -21.07 -36.14
C LEU A 252 24.32 -20.44 -35.01
N VAL A 253 22.98 -20.41 -35.11
CA VAL A 253 22.12 -19.89 -34.04
C VAL A 253 22.24 -20.74 -32.77
N ALA A 254 22.38 -22.06 -32.89
CA ALA A 254 22.60 -22.94 -31.73
C ALA A 254 23.94 -22.64 -31.02
N ILE A 255 25.03 -22.46 -31.78
CA ILE A 255 26.35 -22.09 -31.22
C ILE A 255 26.28 -20.73 -30.53
N VAL A 256 25.67 -19.72 -31.16
CA VAL A 256 25.49 -18.39 -30.58
C VAL A 256 24.60 -18.45 -29.33
N PHE A 257 23.53 -19.24 -29.35
CA PHE A 257 22.66 -19.45 -28.21
C PHE A 257 23.45 -19.98 -27.01
N VAL A 258 24.26 -21.04 -27.20
CA VAL A 258 25.11 -21.62 -26.16
C VAL A 258 26.11 -20.59 -25.62
N ALA A 259 26.84 -19.89 -26.50
CA ALA A 259 27.80 -18.85 -26.10
C ALA A 259 27.14 -17.73 -25.28
N SER A 260 25.90 -17.37 -25.63
CA SER A 260 25.14 -16.29 -25.00
C SER A 260 24.50 -16.66 -23.65
N ILE A 261 24.53 -17.93 -23.24
CA ILE A 261 23.82 -18.40 -22.04
C ILE A 261 24.12 -17.53 -20.80
N PRO A 262 25.38 -17.23 -20.45
CA PRO A 262 25.69 -16.49 -19.22
C PRO A 262 25.26 -15.01 -19.25
N TYR A 263 25.04 -14.45 -20.45
CA TYR A 263 24.75 -13.03 -20.65
C TYR A 263 23.26 -12.74 -20.85
N THR A 264 22.45 -13.79 -21.08
CA THR A 264 21.04 -13.65 -21.41
C THR A 264 20.15 -14.20 -20.29
N LYS A 265 18.83 -14.20 -20.52
CA LYS A 265 17.88 -14.84 -19.60
C LYS A 265 18.21 -16.31 -19.36
N ALA A 266 18.84 -16.99 -20.31
CA ALA A 266 19.25 -18.39 -20.21
C ALA A 266 20.11 -18.70 -18.97
N ALA A 267 20.86 -17.72 -18.44
CA ALA A 267 21.70 -17.86 -17.25
C ALA A 267 20.94 -18.41 -16.04
N HIS A 268 19.63 -18.19 -15.96
CA HIS A 268 18.79 -18.72 -14.88
C HIS A 268 18.82 -20.25 -14.77
N MET A 269 19.14 -20.99 -15.85
CA MET A 269 19.32 -22.44 -15.80
C MET A 269 20.47 -22.84 -14.86
N LEU A 270 21.47 -21.99 -14.73
CA LEU A 270 22.62 -22.18 -13.83
C LEU A 270 22.38 -21.51 -12.47
N THR A 271 22.04 -20.22 -12.48
CA THR A 271 21.96 -19.40 -11.25
C THR A 271 20.76 -19.76 -10.38
N SER A 272 19.63 -20.20 -10.95
CA SER A 272 18.46 -20.62 -10.16
C SER A 272 18.74 -21.89 -9.36
N PHE A 273 19.44 -22.86 -9.95
CA PHE A 273 19.81 -24.08 -9.26
C PHE A 273 20.80 -23.79 -8.13
N ALA A 274 21.83 -23.00 -8.40
CA ALA A 274 22.80 -22.57 -7.40
C ALA A 274 22.12 -21.80 -6.24
N SER A 275 21.18 -20.91 -6.54
CA SER A 275 20.38 -20.20 -5.53
C SER A 275 19.58 -21.17 -4.64
N LEU A 276 18.94 -22.18 -5.21
CA LEU A 276 18.18 -23.18 -4.43
C LEU A 276 19.05 -24.05 -3.53
N VAL A 277 20.31 -24.30 -3.92
CA VAL A 277 21.29 -25.03 -3.12
C VAL A 277 21.81 -24.17 -1.97
N LEU A 278 22.16 -22.90 -2.27
CA LEU A 278 22.83 -22.01 -1.32
C LEU A 278 21.90 -21.22 -0.40
N ARG A 279 20.60 -21.10 -0.71
CA ARG A 279 19.63 -20.39 0.14
C ARG A 279 19.64 -20.90 1.59
N ASP A 280 19.38 -20.00 2.52
CA ASP A 280 19.12 -20.38 3.90
C ASP A 280 17.68 -20.97 4.02
N PRO A 281 17.53 -22.25 4.42
CA PRO A 281 16.21 -22.85 4.61
C PRO A 281 15.36 -22.13 5.69
N LEU A 282 15.99 -21.32 6.54
CA LEU A 282 15.36 -20.54 7.60
C LEU A 282 15.19 -19.05 7.28
N ALA A 283 15.57 -18.58 6.08
CA ALA A 283 15.48 -17.16 5.68
C ALA A 283 14.07 -16.57 5.79
N GLY A 284 13.03 -17.42 5.71
CA GLY A 284 11.63 -17.05 5.90
C GLY A 284 11.14 -17.07 7.36
N ARG A 285 11.97 -17.51 8.30
CA ARG A 285 11.61 -17.74 9.71
C ARG A 285 12.41 -16.88 10.67
N ARG A 286 13.71 -16.71 10.43
CA ARG A 286 14.63 -15.93 11.26
C ARG A 286 15.43 -14.94 10.42
N LEU A 287 15.84 -13.84 11.04
CA LEU A 287 16.91 -13.00 10.52
C LEU A 287 18.26 -13.56 10.96
N ARG A 288 19.31 -13.36 10.15
CA ARG A 288 20.66 -13.79 10.52
C ARG A 288 21.27 -12.80 11.51
N PRO A 289 22.00 -13.28 12.53
CA PRO A 289 22.75 -12.40 13.42
C PRO A 289 23.85 -11.68 12.63
N ILE A 290 24.33 -10.57 13.18
CA ILE A 290 25.57 -9.95 12.70
C ILE A 290 26.72 -10.86 13.17
N PRO A 291 27.58 -11.38 12.27
CA PRO A 291 28.74 -12.15 12.66
C PRO A 291 29.65 -11.34 13.61
N PRO A 292 30.25 -11.94 14.64
CA PRO A 292 31.13 -11.24 15.58
C PRO A 292 32.28 -10.49 14.89
N GLU A 293 32.77 -11.02 13.75
CA GLU A 293 33.84 -10.40 12.97
C GLU A 293 33.43 -9.06 12.34
N LEU A 294 32.12 -8.81 12.21
CA LEU A 294 31.54 -7.61 11.59
C LEU A 294 30.91 -6.66 12.62
N GLU A 295 31.03 -6.94 13.91
CA GLU A 295 30.40 -6.14 14.99
C GLU A 295 30.93 -4.70 15.05
N HIS A 296 32.16 -4.47 14.57
CA HIS A 296 32.81 -3.16 14.52
C HIS A 296 32.66 -2.46 13.15
N GLU A 297 32.09 -3.17 12.17
CA GLU A 297 31.75 -2.59 10.86
C GLU A 297 30.35 -2.00 10.91
N PRO A 298 30.04 -1.02 10.04
CA PRO A 298 28.70 -0.47 10.01
C PRO A 298 27.65 -1.54 9.68
N ALA A 299 26.58 -1.59 10.47
CA ALA A 299 25.58 -2.64 10.36
C ALA A 299 24.80 -2.59 9.04
N GLY A 300 24.52 -3.76 8.46
CA GLY A 300 23.63 -3.90 7.31
C GLY A 300 24.29 -3.71 5.94
N TYR A 301 23.47 -3.43 4.93
CA TYR A 301 23.88 -3.24 3.53
C TYR A 301 23.79 -1.77 3.14
N GLY A 302 24.94 -1.09 3.08
CA GLY A 302 25.06 0.27 2.56
C GLY A 302 25.64 0.31 1.15
N VAL A 303 26.59 -0.58 0.85
CA VAL A 303 27.20 -0.76 -0.48
C VAL A 303 27.10 -2.22 -0.93
N LEU A 304 27.37 -2.50 -2.20
CA LEU A 304 27.32 -3.88 -2.72
C LEU A 304 28.37 -4.80 -2.08
N ALA A 305 29.52 -4.27 -1.63
CA ALA A 305 30.54 -5.03 -0.92
C ALA A 305 30.02 -5.64 0.39
N ASP A 306 29.01 -5.01 1.02
CA ASP A 306 28.41 -5.51 2.27
C ASP A 306 27.58 -6.78 2.06
N PHE A 307 27.15 -7.07 0.83
CA PHE A 307 26.26 -8.18 0.52
C PHE A 307 26.96 -9.51 0.75
N PHE A 308 26.21 -10.49 1.27
CA PHE A 308 26.71 -11.86 1.30
C PHE A 308 26.81 -12.44 -0.11
N THR A 309 27.82 -13.28 -0.33
CA THR A 309 28.08 -13.99 -1.60
C THR A 309 26.82 -14.60 -2.22
N GLU A 310 26.01 -15.29 -1.41
CA GLU A 310 24.76 -15.91 -1.85
C GLU A 310 23.68 -14.90 -2.23
N HIS A 311 23.63 -13.72 -1.60
CA HIS A 311 22.68 -12.68 -1.98
C HIS A 311 23.05 -12.07 -3.33
N LEU A 312 24.35 -11.84 -3.61
CA LEU A 312 24.80 -11.40 -4.94
C LEU A 312 24.46 -12.41 -6.04
N LEU A 313 24.59 -13.72 -5.76
CA LEU A 313 24.13 -14.78 -6.66
C LEU A 313 22.60 -14.73 -6.87
N GLN A 314 21.84 -14.53 -5.78
CA GLN A 314 20.38 -14.46 -5.83
C GLN A 314 19.86 -13.29 -6.68
N LEU A 315 20.61 -12.20 -6.79
CA LEU A 315 20.29 -11.10 -7.72
C LEU A 315 20.25 -11.60 -9.18
N ASP A 316 21.24 -12.40 -9.59
CA ASP A 316 21.29 -12.97 -10.94
C ASP A 316 20.36 -14.18 -11.14
N ALA A 317 20.00 -14.87 -10.06
CA ALA A 317 18.99 -15.93 -10.08
C ALA A 317 17.58 -15.41 -10.40
N CYS A 318 17.32 -14.11 -10.23
CA CYS A 318 16.02 -13.52 -10.51
C CYS A 318 15.60 -13.71 -11.98
N THR A 319 14.53 -14.49 -12.18
CA THR A 319 13.95 -14.77 -13.50
C THR A 319 13.01 -13.69 -14.02
N LYS A 320 12.78 -12.63 -13.23
CA LYS A 320 11.83 -11.54 -13.52
C LYS A 320 10.37 -12.03 -13.65
N CYS A 321 10.00 -13.11 -12.97
CA CYS A 321 8.66 -13.72 -13.11
C CYS A 321 7.51 -12.93 -12.44
N GLY A 322 7.83 -12.01 -11.51
CA GLY A 322 6.87 -11.12 -10.84
C GLY A 322 5.86 -11.76 -9.91
N LYS A 323 6.04 -13.03 -9.53
CA LYS A 323 5.23 -13.65 -8.48
C LYS A 323 5.33 -12.90 -7.14
N CYS A 324 6.55 -12.49 -6.77
CA CYS A 324 6.77 -11.71 -5.56
C CYS A 324 6.22 -10.27 -5.65
N HIS A 325 6.10 -9.71 -6.86
CA HIS A 325 5.50 -8.40 -7.10
C HIS A 325 4.00 -8.42 -6.78
N VAL A 326 3.24 -9.34 -7.36
CA VAL A 326 1.79 -9.44 -7.12
C VAL A 326 1.43 -9.99 -5.74
N ALA A 327 2.33 -10.75 -5.10
CA ALA A 327 2.14 -11.24 -3.75
C ALA A 327 2.43 -10.18 -2.67
N CYS A 328 3.07 -9.07 -3.01
CA CYS A 328 3.47 -8.06 -2.05
C CYS A 328 2.27 -7.23 -1.58
N PRO A 329 1.97 -7.20 -0.26
CA PRO A 329 0.86 -6.40 0.25
C PRO A 329 1.06 -4.90 0.05
N ALA A 330 2.30 -4.42 0.17
CA ALA A 330 2.62 -3.01 -0.03
C ALA A 330 2.34 -2.58 -1.47
N ASN A 331 2.80 -3.35 -2.46
CA ASN A 331 2.48 -3.12 -3.88
C ASN A 331 0.97 -3.10 -4.14
N ALA A 332 0.25 -4.08 -3.59
CA ALA A 332 -1.18 -4.23 -3.82
C ALA A 332 -2.03 -3.09 -3.23
N THR A 333 -1.50 -2.37 -2.22
CA THR A 333 -2.15 -1.18 -1.63
C THR A 333 -1.53 0.14 -2.10
N GLY A 334 -0.81 0.15 -3.24
CA GLY A 334 -0.29 1.36 -3.86
C GLY A 334 0.98 1.94 -3.24
N ARG A 335 1.65 1.23 -2.32
CA ARG A 335 2.94 1.67 -1.76
C ARG A 335 4.09 1.40 -2.73
N PRO A 336 5.19 2.16 -2.64
CA PRO A 336 6.31 2.05 -3.57
C PRO A 336 7.22 0.84 -3.26
N LEU A 337 6.68 -0.37 -3.13
CA LEU A 337 7.48 -1.57 -2.92
C LEU A 337 7.09 -2.69 -3.87
N SER A 338 8.00 -2.98 -4.80
CA SER A 338 8.00 -4.19 -5.60
C SER A 338 9.23 -5.03 -5.26
N PRO A 339 9.09 -6.18 -4.56
CA PRO A 339 10.24 -7.03 -4.23
C PRO A 339 10.98 -7.56 -5.45
N ARG A 340 10.30 -7.68 -6.60
CA ARG A 340 10.95 -8.01 -7.88
C ARG A 340 11.89 -6.88 -8.29
N ASP A 341 11.38 -5.66 -8.29
CA ASP A 341 12.12 -4.54 -8.87
C ASP A 341 13.27 -4.11 -7.97
N VAL A 342 13.14 -4.18 -6.63
CA VAL A 342 14.28 -4.02 -5.71
C VAL A 342 15.43 -4.98 -6.06
N VAL A 343 15.13 -6.25 -6.34
CA VAL A 343 16.16 -7.22 -6.75
C VAL A 343 16.76 -6.88 -8.12
N LEU A 344 15.97 -6.30 -9.03
CA LEU A 344 16.47 -5.90 -10.35
C LEU A 344 17.32 -4.63 -10.30
N ASP A 345 16.94 -3.64 -9.48
CA ASP A 345 17.70 -2.43 -9.20
C ASP A 345 19.08 -2.82 -8.65
N LEU A 346 19.11 -3.68 -7.62
CA LEU A 346 20.35 -4.20 -7.05
C LEU A 346 21.15 -5.03 -8.06
N ARG A 347 20.50 -5.82 -8.91
CA ARG A 347 21.16 -6.62 -9.95
C ARG A 347 21.85 -5.73 -10.98
N GLU A 348 21.18 -4.68 -11.44
CA GLU A 348 21.72 -3.73 -12.42
C GLU A 348 22.91 -2.99 -11.82
N LEU A 349 22.76 -2.50 -10.59
CA LEU A 349 23.84 -1.90 -9.84
C LEU A 349 25.05 -2.84 -9.72
N ALA A 350 24.81 -4.12 -9.41
CA ALA A 350 25.88 -5.10 -9.26
C ALA A 350 26.53 -5.53 -10.59
N ASN A 351 25.86 -5.34 -11.72
CA ASN A 351 26.38 -5.72 -13.04
C ASN A 351 27.09 -4.57 -13.75
N HIS A 352 26.68 -3.32 -13.50
CA HIS A 352 27.17 -2.12 -14.20
C HIS A 352 27.94 -1.15 -13.28
N GLY A 353 27.67 -1.18 -11.98
CA GLY A 353 28.35 -0.34 -10.98
C GLY A 353 29.59 -0.99 -10.36
N GLY A 354 30.22 -0.26 -9.44
CA GLY A 354 31.30 -0.75 -8.57
C GLY A 354 30.76 -1.40 -7.29
N MET A 355 31.60 -2.17 -6.60
CA MET A 355 31.23 -2.79 -5.31
C MET A 355 31.02 -1.76 -4.19
N ASP A 356 31.65 -0.60 -4.31
CA ASP A 356 31.60 0.48 -3.30
C ASP A 356 30.48 1.49 -3.56
N VAL A 357 29.60 1.22 -4.53
CA VAL A 357 28.49 2.12 -4.85
C VAL A 357 27.38 1.99 -3.80
N PRO A 358 26.84 3.11 -3.28
CA PRO A 358 25.70 3.07 -2.36
C PRO A 358 24.49 2.38 -2.98
N VAL A 359 23.91 1.42 -2.26
CA VAL A 359 22.71 0.70 -2.73
C VAL A 359 21.41 1.44 -2.41
N ILE A 360 21.46 2.32 -1.42
CA ILE A 360 20.32 3.11 -0.93
C ILE A 360 20.45 4.55 -1.43
N GLY A 361 19.44 5.03 -2.16
CA GLY A 361 19.44 6.38 -2.72
C GLY A 361 18.31 6.58 -3.72
N ASP A 362 18.20 7.81 -4.27
CA ASP A 362 17.12 8.19 -5.18
C ASP A 362 17.18 7.46 -6.53
N GLU A 363 18.39 7.19 -7.00
CA GLU A 363 18.68 6.52 -8.29
C GLU A 363 18.39 5.01 -8.24
N HIS A 364 18.68 4.36 -7.10
CA HIS A 364 18.57 2.90 -6.95
C HIS A 364 17.40 2.51 -6.04
N VAL A 365 17.69 2.04 -4.82
CA VAL A 365 16.65 1.63 -3.87
C VAL A 365 16.36 2.79 -2.92
N ARG A 366 15.19 3.42 -3.11
CA ARG A 366 14.72 4.54 -2.27
C ARG A 366 14.39 4.09 -0.85
N GLU A 367 14.59 4.99 0.11
CA GLU A 367 14.26 4.73 1.53
C GLU A 367 12.79 4.34 1.72
N ASP A 368 11.87 5.07 1.09
CA ASP A 368 10.43 4.81 1.19
C ASP A 368 10.04 3.43 0.67
N THR A 369 10.78 2.91 -0.32
CA THR A 369 10.62 1.53 -0.81
C THR A 369 10.97 0.54 0.31
N LEU A 370 12.08 0.77 1.01
CA LEU A 370 12.52 -0.05 2.13
C LEU A 370 11.53 0.04 3.30
N TRP A 371 11.10 1.25 3.68
CA TRP A 371 10.15 1.50 4.78
C TRP A 371 8.71 1.03 4.49
N SER A 372 8.38 0.76 3.24
CA SER A 372 7.11 0.13 2.83
C SER A 372 7.05 -1.37 3.12
N CYS A 373 8.19 -2.03 3.36
CA CYS A 373 8.22 -3.46 3.65
C CYS A 373 7.58 -3.81 5.01
N MET A 374 6.66 -4.77 5.00
CA MET A 374 5.95 -5.22 6.20
C MET A 374 6.62 -6.46 6.85
N GLN A 375 7.77 -6.90 6.30
CA GLN A 375 8.53 -8.07 6.76
C GLN A 375 7.68 -9.35 6.94
N CYS A 376 6.71 -9.56 6.03
CA CYS A 376 5.71 -10.63 6.13
C CYS A 376 6.07 -11.91 5.36
N ASN A 377 7.22 -11.94 4.67
CA ASN A 377 7.75 -13.06 3.88
C ASN A 377 6.88 -13.63 2.74
N ALA A 378 5.85 -12.92 2.29
CA ALA A 378 5.07 -13.33 1.12
C ALA A 378 5.94 -13.48 -0.16
N CYS A 379 6.92 -12.59 -0.34
CA CYS A 379 7.84 -12.60 -1.49
C CYS A 379 8.83 -13.77 -1.47
N VAL A 380 9.38 -14.08 -0.29
CA VAL A 380 10.31 -15.20 -0.08
C VAL A 380 9.59 -16.52 -0.29
N GLU A 381 8.39 -16.67 0.28
CA GLU A 381 7.59 -17.89 0.22
C GLU A 381 7.16 -18.25 -1.21
N ILE A 382 6.80 -17.24 -2.03
CA ILE A 382 6.32 -17.45 -3.40
C ILE A 382 7.45 -17.52 -4.44
N CYS A 383 8.70 -17.23 -4.06
CA CYS A 383 9.82 -17.17 -4.99
C CYS A 383 10.18 -18.58 -5.50
N PRO A 384 10.13 -18.84 -6.83
CA PRO A 384 10.38 -20.18 -7.36
C PRO A 384 11.85 -20.62 -7.26
N VAL A 385 12.76 -19.65 -7.14
CA VAL A 385 14.22 -19.83 -7.15
C VAL A 385 14.87 -19.49 -5.80
N GLY A 386 14.06 -19.25 -4.77
CA GLY A 386 14.52 -19.14 -3.38
C GLY A 386 15.30 -17.87 -3.02
N ILE A 387 14.97 -16.72 -3.63
CA ILE A 387 15.59 -15.43 -3.29
C ILE A 387 15.08 -14.93 -1.94
N GLU A 388 15.98 -14.38 -1.12
CA GLU A 388 15.77 -13.88 0.24
C GLU A 388 15.46 -12.37 0.25
N GLN A 389 14.40 -11.92 -0.45
CA GLN A 389 14.15 -10.47 -0.63
C GLN A 389 13.92 -9.73 0.68
N ALA A 390 13.11 -10.28 1.59
CA ALA A 390 12.79 -9.63 2.85
C ALA A 390 14.02 -9.54 3.80
N PRO A 391 14.86 -10.59 3.94
CA PRO A 391 16.16 -10.50 4.59
C PRO A 391 17.09 -9.43 3.98
N MET A 392 17.24 -9.37 2.65
CA MET A 392 18.04 -8.32 2.01
C MET A 392 17.50 -6.91 2.32
N ILE A 393 16.18 -6.72 2.28
CA ILE A 393 15.55 -5.45 2.68
C ILE A 393 15.82 -5.13 4.15
N ASN A 394 15.79 -6.11 5.05
CA ASN A 394 16.11 -5.89 6.45
C ASN A 394 17.58 -5.48 6.64
N GLN A 395 18.53 -6.04 5.89
CA GLN A 395 19.93 -5.61 5.94
C GLN A 395 20.10 -4.16 5.47
N MET A 396 19.41 -3.74 4.41
CA MET A 396 19.41 -2.32 4.00
C MET A 396 18.74 -1.42 5.06
N ARG A 397 17.70 -1.91 5.75
CA ARG A 397 17.11 -1.17 6.87
C ARG A 397 18.02 -1.07 8.08
N ARG A 398 18.82 -2.11 8.40
CA ARG A 398 19.85 -2.03 9.46
C ARG A 398 20.80 -0.88 9.19
N ARG A 399 21.22 -0.72 7.92
CA ARG A 399 22.04 0.42 7.51
C ARG A 399 21.35 1.76 7.73
N LEU A 400 20.07 1.88 7.36
CA LEU A 400 19.30 3.10 7.61
C LEU A 400 19.15 3.43 9.10
N VAL A 401 18.93 2.42 9.93
CA VAL A 401 18.80 2.58 11.38
C VAL A 401 20.12 3.05 11.99
N GLU A 402 21.23 2.43 11.61
CA GLU A 402 22.59 2.81 12.00
C GLU A 402 22.90 4.28 11.63
N GLU A 403 22.47 4.71 10.44
CA GLU A 403 22.61 6.10 9.97
C GLU A 403 21.58 7.07 10.59
N GLY A 404 20.67 6.61 11.44
CA GLY A 404 19.59 7.43 12.03
C GLY A 404 18.49 7.86 11.05
N ARG A 405 18.45 7.28 9.85
CA ARG A 405 17.51 7.61 8.76
C ARG A 405 16.19 6.85 8.90
N MET A 406 15.33 7.32 9.79
CA MET A 406 14.00 6.73 10.03
C MET A 406 12.95 7.78 10.38
N GLN A 407 11.67 7.43 10.30
CA GLN A 407 10.60 8.35 10.70
C GLN A 407 10.70 8.71 12.20
N PRO A 408 10.44 9.97 12.60
CA PRO A 408 10.53 10.39 14.01
C PRO A 408 9.67 9.54 14.97
N ALA A 409 8.48 9.11 14.52
CA ALA A 409 7.59 8.25 15.31
C ALA A 409 8.21 6.87 15.61
N LEU A 410 8.93 6.30 14.64
CA LEU A 410 9.66 5.05 14.82
C LEU A 410 10.83 5.24 15.78
N GLN A 411 11.64 6.27 15.57
CA GLN A 411 12.79 6.58 16.41
C GLN A 411 12.38 6.76 17.88
N LYS A 412 11.33 7.55 18.13
CA LYS A 412 10.75 7.75 19.47
C LYS A 412 10.29 6.43 20.10
N THR A 413 9.72 5.53 19.30
CA THR A 413 9.27 4.22 19.77
C THR A 413 10.45 3.33 20.17
N LEU A 414 11.53 3.28 19.37
CA LEU A 414 12.74 2.52 19.71
C LEU A 414 13.38 3.04 21.00
N GLN A 415 13.50 4.36 21.16
CA GLN A 415 13.99 4.99 22.39
C GLN A 415 13.09 4.66 23.60
N THR A 416 11.77 4.63 23.39
CA THR A 416 10.80 4.26 24.43
C THR A 416 10.99 2.80 24.86
N ILE A 417 11.18 1.89 23.91
CA ILE A 417 11.46 0.47 24.18
C ILE A 417 12.80 0.32 24.92
N GLN A 418 13.85 1.02 24.48
CA GLN A 418 15.16 1.00 25.14
C GLN A 418 15.06 1.45 26.61
N LYS A 419 14.30 2.51 26.89
CA LYS A 419 14.14 3.05 28.26
C LYS A 419 13.24 2.19 29.15
N SER A 420 12.12 1.71 28.63
CA SER A 420 11.05 1.08 29.43
C SER A 420 11.01 -0.45 29.34
N GLY A 421 11.66 -1.04 28.33
CA GLY A 421 11.56 -2.45 27.99
C GLY A 421 10.24 -2.84 27.30
N ASN A 422 9.39 -1.89 26.93
CA ASN A 422 8.11 -2.14 26.25
C ASN A 422 7.73 -1.02 25.27
N SER A 423 6.89 -1.36 24.30
CA SER A 423 6.45 -0.46 23.22
C SER A 423 5.43 0.60 23.62
N PHE A 424 4.89 0.55 24.84
CA PHE A 424 3.91 1.50 25.36
C PHE A 424 4.53 2.57 26.28
N GLY A 425 5.82 2.45 26.63
CA GLY A 425 6.48 3.37 27.56
C GLY A 425 6.02 3.22 29.01
N GLU A 426 5.32 2.14 29.33
CA GLU A 426 4.74 1.91 30.65
C GLU A 426 5.77 1.37 31.64
N SER A 427 5.52 1.59 32.94
CA SER A 427 6.39 1.04 33.99
C SER A 427 6.36 -0.49 34.00
N LYS A 428 7.51 -1.15 34.18
CA LYS A 428 7.62 -2.63 34.26
C LYS A 428 6.67 -3.25 35.29
N ARG A 429 6.45 -2.57 36.44
CA ARG A 429 5.51 -2.98 37.50
C ARG A 429 4.06 -3.07 37.03
N LYS A 430 3.71 -2.39 35.93
CA LYS A 430 2.36 -2.38 35.38
C LYS A 430 2.05 -3.60 34.52
N ARG A 431 3.05 -4.40 34.10
CA ARG A 431 2.88 -5.51 33.14
C ARG A 431 1.87 -6.56 33.61
N GLY A 432 1.91 -6.93 34.90
CA GLY A 432 0.98 -7.88 35.48
C GLY A 432 -0.35 -7.29 35.97
N ARG A 433 -0.66 -6.01 35.77
CA ARG A 433 -1.87 -5.39 36.38
C ARG A 433 -3.18 -6.03 35.94
N TRP A 434 -3.23 -6.59 34.73
CA TRP A 434 -4.43 -7.25 34.20
C TRP A 434 -4.83 -8.50 34.99
N THR A 435 -3.92 -9.10 35.78
CA THR A 435 -4.21 -10.27 36.62
C THR A 435 -5.11 -9.92 37.81
N ARG A 436 -5.13 -8.64 38.24
CA ARG A 436 -5.95 -8.18 39.38
C ARG A 436 -7.46 -8.25 39.14
N GLU A 437 -7.87 -8.38 37.88
CA GLU A 437 -9.27 -8.54 37.48
C GLU A 437 -9.68 -10.03 37.36
N LEU A 438 -8.78 -10.95 37.69
CA LEU A 438 -9.09 -12.38 37.77
C LEU A 438 -9.54 -12.73 39.19
N ASP A 439 -10.34 -13.79 39.26
CA ASP A 439 -10.85 -14.40 40.49
C ASP A 439 -9.87 -15.41 41.11
N PHE A 440 -8.71 -15.60 40.50
CA PHE A 440 -7.62 -16.46 40.96
C PHE A 440 -6.27 -15.76 40.81
N GLU A 441 -5.28 -16.20 41.59
CA GLU A 441 -3.92 -15.70 41.51
C GLU A 441 -3.15 -16.36 40.37
N VAL A 442 -2.42 -15.55 39.60
CA VAL A 442 -1.49 -16.05 38.57
C VAL A 442 -0.09 -16.10 39.19
N GLN A 443 0.53 -17.28 39.19
CA GLN A 443 1.84 -17.52 39.81
C GLN A 443 2.95 -16.64 39.20
N ASP A 444 3.93 -16.29 40.03
CA ASP A 444 5.15 -15.61 39.59
C ASP A 444 6.22 -16.67 39.34
N ALA A 445 6.44 -17.02 38.07
CA ALA A 445 7.34 -18.11 37.65
C ALA A 445 8.81 -17.90 38.07
N ARG A 446 9.15 -16.69 38.53
CA ARG A 446 10.49 -16.34 39.06
C ARG A 446 10.68 -16.75 40.51
N LYS A 447 9.60 -17.08 41.22
CA LYS A 447 9.60 -17.40 42.66
C LYS A 447 9.26 -18.86 42.93
N GLU A 448 8.43 -19.45 42.09
CA GLU A 448 7.95 -20.82 42.22
C GLU A 448 8.01 -21.54 40.87
N PRO A 449 8.27 -22.85 40.87
CA PRO A 449 8.26 -23.66 39.64
C PRO A 449 6.85 -23.74 39.08
N VAL A 450 6.73 -23.73 37.75
CA VAL A 450 5.44 -23.83 37.04
C VAL A 450 5.57 -24.77 35.86
N ASP A 451 4.56 -25.58 35.55
CA ASP A 451 4.61 -26.44 34.35
C ASP A 451 4.69 -25.60 33.05
N VAL A 452 3.85 -24.56 32.96
CA VAL A 452 3.75 -23.69 31.78
C VAL A 452 4.12 -22.24 32.12
N LEU A 453 5.19 -21.74 31.50
CA LEU A 453 5.53 -20.32 31.55
C LEU A 453 4.83 -19.58 30.40
N TRP A 454 3.95 -18.64 30.72
CA TRP A 454 3.29 -17.82 29.71
C TRP A 454 4.06 -16.50 29.47
N PHE A 455 4.69 -16.41 28.30
CA PHE A 455 5.27 -15.15 27.80
C PHE A 455 4.17 -14.29 27.20
N VAL A 456 3.75 -13.25 27.93
CA VAL A 456 2.50 -12.52 27.69
C VAL A 456 2.66 -11.57 26.50
N GLY A 457 3.72 -10.76 26.51
CA GLY A 457 4.01 -9.75 25.49
C GLY A 457 3.29 -8.42 25.72
N ASP A 458 3.81 -7.37 25.07
CA ASP A 458 3.41 -5.98 25.34
C ASP A 458 1.92 -5.71 25.10
N TYR A 459 1.39 -6.08 23.94
CA TYR A 459 -0.02 -5.79 23.61
C TYR A 459 -0.96 -6.51 24.57
N ALA A 460 -0.71 -7.79 24.85
CA ALA A 460 -1.52 -8.56 25.78
C ALA A 460 -1.45 -8.02 27.22
N SER A 461 -0.33 -7.39 27.61
CA SER A 461 -0.15 -6.79 28.94
C SER A 461 -0.68 -5.36 29.08
N PHE A 462 -0.59 -4.52 28.04
CA PHE A 462 -0.82 -3.07 28.16
C PHE A 462 -1.97 -2.52 27.33
N ASP A 463 -2.34 -3.14 26.20
CA ASP A 463 -3.46 -2.67 25.37
C ASP A 463 -4.79 -3.13 25.99
N PRO A 464 -5.69 -2.20 26.40
CA PRO A 464 -6.94 -2.57 27.07
C PRO A 464 -7.82 -3.51 26.26
N ARG A 465 -7.76 -3.43 24.92
CA ARG A 465 -8.53 -4.29 24.01
C ARG A 465 -8.00 -5.73 24.04
N SER A 466 -6.68 -5.88 24.04
CA SER A 466 -6.01 -7.17 24.12
C SER A 466 -6.12 -7.79 25.52
N GLN A 467 -6.11 -6.99 26.59
CA GLN A 467 -6.25 -7.48 27.98
C GLN A 467 -7.54 -8.29 28.21
N GLN A 468 -8.65 -7.95 27.53
CA GLN A 468 -9.88 -8.74 27.59
C GLN A 468 -9.67 -10.19 27.09
N VAL A 469 -8.92 -10.33 25.99
CA VAL A 469 -8.57 -11.63 25.41
C VAL A 469 -7.56 -12.35 26.31
N THR A 470 -6.54 -11.64 26.83
CA THR A 470 -5.56 -12.17 27.78
C THR A 470 -6.25 -12.80 28.99
N ARG A 471 -7.18 -12.10 29.64
CA ARG A 471 -7.94 -12.66 30.78
C ARG A 471 -8.78 -13.87 30.39
N SER A 472 -9.30 -13.92 29.17
CA SER A 472 -10.07 -15.07 28.69
C SER A 472 -9.18 -16.30 28.51
N VAL A 473 -7.97 -16.13 27.96
CA VAL A 473 -6.97 -17.22 27.86
C VAL A 473 -6.55 -17.70 29.27
N ALA A 474 -6.32 -16.78 30.21
CA ALA A 474 -5.99 -17.14 31.60
C ALA A 474 -7.09 -17.99 32.25
N ARG A 475 -8.37 -17.60 32.09
CA ARG A 475 -9.51 -18.36 32.62
C ARG A 475 -9.62 -19.75 31.99
N LEU A 476 -9.32 -19.90 30.70
CA LEU A 476 -9.30 -21.20 30.04
C LEU A 476 -8.18 -22.10 30.56
N MET A 477 -6.98 -21.55 30.78
CA MET A 477 -5.86 -22.29 31.37
C MET A 477 -6.18 -22.74 32.81
N HIS A 478 -6.76 -21.84 33.61
CA HIS A 478 -7.18 -22.15 34.97
C HIS A 478 -8.29 -23.23 35.01
N ALA A 479 -9.32 -23.10 34.16
CA ALA A 479 -10.40 -24.08 34.06
C ALA A 479 -9.91 -25.46 33.60
N ALA A 480 -8.84 -25.51 32.79
CA ALA A 480 -8.19 -26.75 32.36
C ALA A 480 -7.27 -27.37 33.44
N GLY A 481 -7.13 -26.72 34.60
CA GLY A 481 -6.21 -27.11 35.67
C GLY A 481 -4.75 -27.05 35.25
N VAL A 482 -4.38 -26.11 34.36
CA VAL A 482 -2.98 -25.90 33.98
C VAL A 482 -2.27 -25.16 35.10
N ASP A 483 -1.11 -25.68 35.52
CA ASP A 483 -0.18 -25.00 36.41
C ASP A 483 0.65 -24.00 35.58
N PHE A 484 0.31 -22.71 35.65
CA PHE A 484 0.94 -21.69 34.82
C PHE A 484 1.29 -20.41 35.57
N GLY A 485 2.43 -19.83 35.19
CA GLY A 485 2.92 -18.56 35.73
C GLY A 485 3.39 -17.59 34.64
N ILE A 486 3.60 -16.34 35.06
CA ILE A 486 4.16 -15.26 34.22
C ILE A 486 5.40 -14.65 34.86
N LEU A 487 6.18 -13.92 34.08
CA LEU A 487 7.41 -13.25 34.53
C LEU A 487 7.18 -11.88 35.21
N TYR A 488 5.95 -11.37 35.24
CA TYR A 488 5.61 -10.05 35.78
C TYR A 488 6.57 -8.94 35.30
N ASP A 489 7.24 -8.23 36.19
CA ASP A 489 8.16 -7.13 35.85
C ASP A 489 9.53 -7.60 35.32
N GLY A 490 9.76 -8.91 35.26
CA GLY A 490 10.93 -9.53 34.62
C GLY A 490 10.83 -9.67 33.10
N GLU A 491 9.63 -9.58 32.52
CA GLU A 491 9.44 -9.67 31.06
C GLU A 491 9.66 -8.31 30.38
N GLN A 492 10.44 -8.32 29.30
CA GLN A 492 10.56 -7.22 28.33
C GLN A 492 10.01 -7.63 26.97
N ASN A 493 9.87 -6.67 26.06
CA ASN A 493 9.49 -6.92 24.68
C ASN A 493 10.37 -8.03 24.07
N ALA A 494 9.77 -8.99 23.36
CA ALA A 494 10.52 -10.11 22.77
C ALA A 494 11.60 -9.67 21.76
N GLY A 495 11.48 -8.47 21.21
CA GLY A 495 12.42 -7.87 20.25
C GLY A 495 12.07 -8.15 18.79
N ASN A 496 10.91 -8.79 18.50
CA ASN A 496 10.57 -9.19 17.14
C ASN A 496 10.60 -8.00 16.17
N ASP A 497 9.74 -7.00 16.35
CA ASP A 497 9.62 -5.90 15.40
C ASP A 497 10.82 -4.94 15.44
N VAL A 498 11.46 -4.81 16.60
CA VAL A 498 12.74 -4.07 16.77
C VAL A 498 13.78 -4.59 15.79
N ARG A 499 13.99 -5.92 15.77
CA ARG A 499 14.92 -6.55 14.84
C ARG A 499 14.53 -6.38 13.36
N ARG A 500 13.23 -6.40 13.04
CA ARG A 500 12.72 -6.27 11.66
C ARG A 500 12.74 -4.83 11.14
N VAL A 501 12.74 -3.86 12.03
CA VAL A 501 13.03 -2.46 11.73
C VAL A 501 14.49 -2.30 11.33
N GLY A 502 15.39 -3.10 11.89
CA GLY A 502 16.82 -3.05 11.61
C GLY A 502 17.67 -2.70 12.83
N GLU A 503 17.08 -2.65 14.03
CA GLU A 503 17.82 -2.28 15.24
C GLU A 503 18.30 -3.53 15.97
N GLU A 504 19.50 -4.01 15.63
CA GLU A 504 20.04 -5.29 16.12
C GLU A 504 20.51 -5.20 17.58
N GLY A 505 21.20 -4.11 17.96
CA GLY A 505 21.73 -3.95 19.32
C GLY A 505 20.64 -3.90 20.38
N LEU A 506 19.55 -3.15 20.12
CA LEU A 506 18.39 -3.17 21.02
C LEU A 506 17.71 -4.54 21.07
N PHE A 507 17.64 -5.27 19.95
CA PHE A 507 17.10 -6.63 19.94
C PHE A 507 17.90 -7.56 20.85
N GLU A 508 19.23 -7.52 20.75
CA GLU A 508 20.12 -8.35 21.57
C GLU A 508 19.98 -8.02 23.06
N ALA A 509 19.96 -6.74 23.43
CA ALA A 509 19.78 -6.32 24.82
C ALA A 509 18.44 -6.79 25.43
N LEU A 510 17.34 -6.67 24.67
CA LEU A 510 16.03 -7.16 25.07
C LEU A 510 16.02 -8.68 25.22
N ALA A 511 16.58 -9.38 24.23
CA ALA A 511 16.63 -10.83 24.20
C ALA A 511 17.47 -11.40 25.34
N GLN A 512 18.67 -10.86 25.58
CA GLN A 512 19.54 -11.25 26.69
C GLN A 512 18.85 -11.06 28.04
N THR A 513 18.14 -9.94 28.23
CA THR A 513 17.39 -9.72 29.49
C THR A 513 16.28 -10.77 29.68
N ASN A 514 15.52 -11.05 28.62
CA ASN A 514 14.48 -12.08 28.68
C ASN A 514 15.06 -13.48 28.87
N ILE A 515 16.18 -13.80 28.22
CA ILE A 515 16.89 -15.09 28.38
C ILE A 515 17.36 -15.24 29.82
N ALA A 516 17.95 -14.20 30.43
CA ALA A 516 18.36 -14.24 31.82
C ALA A 516 17.17 -14.47 32.77
N ALA A 517 16.03 -13.80 32.53
CA ALA A 517 14.83 -13.98 33.34
C ALA A 517 14.25 -15.40 33.18
N LEU A 518 14.15 -15.90 31.95
CA LEU A 518 13.64 -17.25 31.66
C LEU A 518 14.56 -18.33 32.22
N SER A 519 15.88 -18.23 32.05
CA SER A 519 16.85 -19.20 32.57
C SER A 519 16.89 -19.28 34.10
N GLY A 520 16.42 -18.24 34.79
CA GLY A 520 16.27 -18.23 36.25
C GLY A 520 14.99 -18.89 36.77
N CYS A 521 14.09 -19.32 35.88
CA CYS A 521 12.81 -19.95 36.23
C CYS A 521 12.87 -21.47 35.97
N GLU A 522 12.05 -22.25 36.67
CA GLU A 522 11.88 -23.69 36.45
C GLU A 522 10.53 -23.96 35.78
N PHE A 523 10.55 -24.47 34.54
CA PHE A 523 9.35 -24.77 33.75
C PHE A 523 9.62 -25.79 32.62
N ASN A 524 8.56 -26.41 32.09
CA ASN A 524 8.67 -27.42 31.02
C ASN A 524 8.51 -26.84 29.61
N ARG A 525 7.65 -25.82 29.44
CA ARG A 525 7.40 -25.19 28.13
C ARG A 525 6.97 -23.74 28.24
N ILE A 526 7.15 -23.01 27.14
CA ILE A 526 6.67 -21.63 27.00
C ILE A 526 5.41 -21.61 26.13
N VAL A 527 4.39 -20.90 26.59
CA VAL A 527 3.22 -20.53 25.80
C VAL A 527 3.26 -19.02 25.53
N THR A 528 2.79 -18.58 24.36
CA THR A 528 2.61 -17.15 24.07
C THR A 528 1.35 -16.87 23.26
N SER A 529 0.75 -15.71 23.50
CA SER A 529 -0.45 -15.25 22.79
C SER A 529 -0.13 -14.40 21.56
N ASP A 530 1.13 -14.02 21.37
CA ASP A 530 1.57 -13.19 20.25
C ASP A 530 2.42 -14.03 19.26
N PRO A 531 1.95 -14.22 18.01
CA PRO A 531 2.74 -14.87 16.96
C PRO A 531 4.11 -14.24 16.71
N HIS A 532 4.28 -12.95 16.98
CA HIS A 532 5.57 -12.26 16.83
C HIS A 532 6.56 -12.70 17.92
N SER A 533 6.11 -12.75 19.18
CA SER A 533 6.89 -13.31 20.29
C SER A 533 7.23 -14.78 20.04
N LEU A 534 6.26 -15.58 19.56
CA LEU A 534 6.48 -16.97 19.17
C LEU A 534 7.66 -17.09 18.20
N ASN A 535 7.66 -16.25 17.16
CA ASN A 535 8.69 -16.31 16.13
C ASN A 535 10.09 -16.05 16.68
N THR A 536 10.23 -15.02 17.51
CA THR A 536 11.51 -14.63 18.06
C THR A 536 12.01 -15.60 19.13
N LEU A 537 11.15 -15.99 20.08
CA LEU A 537 11.50 -16.98 21.10
C LEU A 537 11.91 -18.33 20.49
N ARG A 538 11.22 -18.76 19.42
CA ARG A 538 11.44 -20.09 18.83
C ARG A 538 12.57 -20.13 17.80
N ASN A 539 12.71 -19.10 16.97
CA ASN A 539 13.63 -19.14 15.82
C ASN A 539 14.86 -18.24 15.97
N GLU A 540 14.85 -17.29 16.90
CA GLU A 540 15.92 -16.28 17.03
C GLU A 540 16.66 -16.33 18.36
N TYR A 541 15.99 -16.59 19.49
CA TYR A 541 16.68 -16.80 20.78
C TYR A 541 17.69 -17.98 20.75
N PRO A 542 17.47 -19.05 19.95
CA PRO A 542 18.49 -20.09 19.77
C PRO A 542 19.82 -19.57 19.19
N GLN A 543 19.81 -18.45 18.45
CA GLN A 543 21.05 -17.82 17.96
C GLN A 543 21.87 -17.21 19.10
N LEU A 544 21.24 -16.90 20.23
CA LEU A 544 21.85 -16.37 21.45
C LEU A 544 22.09 -17.47 22.51
N GLY A 545 22.03 -18.74 22.11
CA GLY A 545 22.32 -19.88 22.97
C GLY A 545 21.15 -20.38 23.81
N ALA A 546 19.93 -19.86 23.62
CA ALA A 546 18.78 -20.19 24.45
C ALA A 546 17.66 -20.87 23.65
N THR A 547 17.31 -22.10 24.03
CA THR A 547 16.34 -22.93 23.30
C THR A 547 15.28 -23.49 24.25
N TRP A 548 14.01 -23.28 23.91
CA TRP A 548 12.85 -23.82 24.64
C TRP A 548 11.79 -24.35 23.69
N THR A 549 10.90 -25.19 24.22
CA THR A 549 9.66 -25.57 23.53
C THR A 549 8.67 -24.42 23.64
N VAL A 550 8.46 -23.69 22.53
CA VAL A 550 7.56 -22.53 22.49
C VAL A 550 6.34 -22.81 21.62
N THR A 551 5.15 -22.61 22.18
CA THR A 551 3.87 -22.84 21.49
C THR A 551 2.97 -21.63 21.52
N HIS A 552 2.17 -21.46 20.46
CA HIS A 552 1.14 -20.43 20.42
C HIS A 552 -0.09 -20.88 21.20
N HIS A 553 -0.78 -19.93 21.85
CA HIS A 553 -1.97 -20.24 22.65
C HIS A 553 -3.03 -21.05 21.90
N THR A 554 -3.22 -20.85 20.58
CA THR A 554 -4.18 -21.64 19.80
C THR A 554 -3.80 -23.12 19.68
N ALA A 555 -2.51 -23.42 19.54
CA ALA A 555 -2.05 -24.82 19.50
C ALA A 555 -2.17 -25.46 20.88
N PHE A 556 -1.80 -24.71 21.93
CA PHE A 556 -1.91 -25.18 23.30
C PHE A 556 -3.37 -25.40 23.74
N LEU A 557 -4.29 -24.50 23.40
CA LEU A 557 -5.71 -24.68 23.69
C LEU A 557 -6.30 -25.87 22.93
N LEU A 558 -5.84 -26.14 21.71
CA LEU A 558 -6.28 -27.33 20.97
C LEU A 558 -5.80 -28.61 21.65
N GLU A 559 -4.54 -28.65 22.08
CA GLU A 559 -3.96 -29.76 22.86
C GLU A 559 -4.81 -30.04 24.11
N LEU A 560 -5.17 -29.01 24.90
CA LEU A 560 -6.03 -29.17 26.08
C LEU A 560 -7.45 -29.68 25.75
N VAL A 561 -7.98 -29.32 24.58
CA VAL A 561 -9.29 -29.84 24.11
C VAL A 561 -9.17 -31.30 23.69
N GLU A 562 -8.08 -31.68 23.02
CA GLU A 562 -7.82 -33.06 22.59
C GLU A 562 -7.54 -34.00 23.76
N GLU A 563 -6.90 -33.49 24.82
CA GLU A 563 -6.71 -34.18 26.10
C GLU A 563 -7.99 -34.31 26.94
N GLY A 564 -9.07 -33.63 26.55
CA GLY A 564 -10.34 -33.61 27.29
C GLY A 564 -10.32 -32.74 28.56
N ARG A 565 -9.26 -31.94 28.77
CA ARG A 565 -9.14 -30.99 29.89
C ARG A 565 -10.00 -29.74 29.68
N LEU A 566 -10.28 -29.40 28.42
CA LEU A 566 -11.27 -28.40 28.03
C LEU A 566 -12.33 -29.03 27.13
N SER A 567 -13.59 -28.69 27.37
CA SER A 567 -14.71 -29.14 26.54
C SER A 567 -15.62 -27.98 26.18
N PRO A 568 -15.97 -27.78 24.90
CA PRO A 568 -16.98 -26.81 24.50
C PRO A 568 -18.33 -27.15 25.16
N VAL A 569 -18.85 -26.23 25.97
CA VAL A 569 -20.09 -26.45 26.73
C VAL A 569 -21.33 -26.35 25.83
N ARG A 570 -21.27 -25.49 24.81
CA ARG A 570 -22.35 -25.26 23.85
C ARG A 570 -21.76 -24.88 22.49
N PRO A 571 -22.28 -25.42 21.37
CA PRO A 571 -21.92 -24.93 20.04
C PRO A 571 -22.39 -23.48 19.87
N LEU A 572 -21.53 -22.65 19.26
CA LEU A 572 -21.81 -21.24 19.06
C LEU A 572 -22.75 -21.00 17.86
N ASP A 573 -22.79 -21.92 16.88
CA ASP A 573 -23.57 -21.82 15.65
C ASP A 573 -23.33 -20.49 14.90
N LEU A 574 -22.08 -20.01 14.91
CA LEU A 574 -21.66 -18.76 14.28
C LEU A 574 -20.96 -19.02 12.96
N ARG A 575 -21.27 -18.23 11.94
CA ARG A 575 -20.59 -18.24 10.65
C ARG A 575 -19.43 -17.26 10.66
N VAL A 576 -18.22 -17.75 10.57
CA VAL A 576 -17.00 -16.95 10.82
C VAL A 576 -16.01 -17.05 9.69
N THR A 577 -15.14 -16.06 9.56
CA THR A 577 -13.93 -16.17 8.72
C THR A 577 -12.68 -15.93 9.56
N TYR A 578 -11.53 -16.43 9.11
CA TYR A 578 -10.28 -16.38 9.85
C TYR A 578 -9.16 -15.69 9.07
N HIS A 579 -8.47 -14.76 9.72
CA HIS A 579 -7.23 -14.17 9.23
C HIS A 579 -6.03 -14.97 9.72
N ASP A 580 -5.26 -15.56 8.80
CA ASP A 580 -3.96 -16.17 9.14
C ASP A 580 -2.88 -15.10 9.34
N PRO A 581 -2.39 -14.87 10.57
CA PRO A 581 -1.32 -13.90 10.81
C PRO A 581 -0.02 -14.39 10.20
N CYS A 582 0.74 -13.51 9.54
CA CYS A 582 1.96 -13.91 8.83
C CYS A 582 2.96 -14.63 9.73
N TYR A 583 3.15 -14.14 10.96
CA TYR A 583 4.09 -14.73 11.91
C TYR A 583 3.62 -16.06 12.50
N LEU A 584 2.31 -16.34 12.56
CA LEU A 584 1.85 -17.67 12.97
C LEU A 584 1.96 -18.65 11.79
N GLY A 585 1.50 -18.21 10.62
CA GLY A 585 1.44 -18.99 9.38
C GLY A 585 2.79 -19.08 8.65
N ARG A 586 3.13 -18.09 7.82
CA ARG A 586 4.29 -18.17 6.91
C ARG A 586 5.62 -18.38 7.63
N HIS A 587 5.81 -17.76 8.79
CA HIS A 587 7.05 -17.91 9.54
C HIS A 587 7.10 -19.21 10.34
N ASN A 588 5.97 -19.71 10.83
CA ASN A 588 5.95 -20.74 11.87
C ASN A 588 5.14 -22.01 11.55
N GLY A 589 4.38 -22.03 10.45
CA GLY A 589 3.58 -23.16 9.97
C GLY A 589 2.25 -23.39 10.71
N GLY A 590 1.86 -22.50 11.62
CA GLY A 590 0.67 -22.65 12.46
C GLY A 590 -0.63 -22.27 11.75
N TYR A 591 -1.12 -23.13 10.85
CA TYR A 591 -2.39 -22.88 10.13
C TYR A 591 -3.58 -23.63 10.71
N ASP A 592 -3.39 -24.87 11.14
CA ASP A 592 -4.52 -25.78 11.38
C ASP A 592 -5.15 -25.57 12.77
N ALA A 593 -4.35 -25.31 13.80
CA ALA A 593 -4.86 -25.23 15.18
C ALA A 593 -5.99 -24.20 15.41
N PRO A 594 -5.91 -22.96 14.88
CA PRO A 594 -7.02 -22.00 14.99
C PRO A 594 -8.30 -22.49 14.32
N ARG A 595 -8.19 -23.21 13.19
CA ARG A 595 -9.34 -23.73 12.43
C ARG A 595 -10.01 -24.87 13.18
N ALA A 596 -9.21 -25.82 13.65
CA ALA A 596 -9.70 -26.95 14.45
C ALA A 596 -10.42 -26.47 15.72
N LEU A 597 -9.90 -25.43 16.40
CA LEU A 597 -10.59 -24.82 17.53
C LEU A 597 -11.95 -24.21 17.15
N LEU A 598 -12.02 -23.48 16.04
CA LEU A 598 -13.27 -22.89 15.55
C LEU A 598 -14.32 -23.98 15.21
N GLU A 599 -13.90 -25.07 14.60
CA GLU A 599 -14.77 -26.22 14.31
C GLU A 599 -15.24 -26.89 15.61
N ARG A 600 -14.36 -27.11 16.58
CA ARG A 600 -14.69 -27.73 17.87
C ARG A 600 -15.70 -26.94 18.69
N ILE A 601 -15.66 -25.61 18.63
CA ILE A 601 -16.65 -24.74 19.32
C ILE A 601 -17.96 -24.56 18.52
N GLY A 602 -18.11 -25.27 17.40
CA GLY A 602 -19.34 -25.29 16.60
C GLY A 602 -19.52 -24.07 15.70
N CYS A 603 -18.44 -23.47 15.19
CA CYS A 603 -18.53 -22.41 14.18
C CYS A 603 -18.49 -22.98 12.75
N ASP A 604 -19.24 -22.37 11.83
CA ASP A 604 -19.14 -22.58 10.38
C ASP A 604 -18.04 -21.68 9.80
N LEU A 605 -16.87 -22.25 9.51
CA LEU A 605 -15.72 -21.51 9.00
C LEU A 605 -15.79 -21.33 7.47
N VAL A 606 -15.94 -20.07 7.03
CA VAL A 606 -15.86 -19.66 5.63
C VAL A 606 -14.49 -19.06 5.35
N GLU A 607 -13.69 -19.74 4.54
CA GLU A 607 -12.34 -19.30 4.17
C GLU A 607 -12.34 -18.15 3.16
N MET A 608 -11.48 -17.15 3.41
CA MET A 608 -11.17 -16.13 2.40
C MET A 608 -10.34 -16.74 1.25
N PRO A 609 -10.45 -16.22 0.01
CA PRO A 609 -9.68 -16.73 -1.14
C PRO A 609 -8.17 -16.76 -0.90
N ARG A 610 -7.63 -15.73 -0.23
CA ARG A 610 -6.23 -15.68 0.22
C ARG A 610 -6.16 -16.18 1.66
N ASN A 611 -5.90 -17.46 1.88
CA ASN A 611 -5.74 -18.03 3.22
C ASN A 611 -4.42 -18.82 3.34
N ARG A 612 -4.13 -19.29 4.54
CA ARG A 612 -2.93 -20.08 4.88
C ARG A 612 -1.65 -19.38 4.42
N ASP A 613 -0.79 -20.07 3.68
CA ASP A 613 0.45 -19.54 3.13
C ASP A 613 0.21 -18.41 2.12
N ASN A 614 -1.00 -18.31 1.55
CA ASN A 614 -1.44 -17.25 0.64
C ASN A 614 -2.11 -16.07 1.34
N SER A 615 -2.21 -16.07 2.67
CA SER A 615 -2.87 -15.00 3.43
C SER A 615 -2.27 -13.62 3.17
N PHE A 616 -3.11 -12.59 3.26
CA PHE A 616 -2.69 -11.20 3.08
C PHE A 616 -2.28 -10.57 4.41
N CYS A 617 -1.24 -9.73 4.40
CA CYS A 617 -0.73 -9.10 5.62
C CYS A 617 -1.74 -8.12 6.23
N CYS A 618 -1.80 -8.03 7.56
CA CYS A 618 -2.58 -7.02 8.28
C CYS A 618 -1.95 -5.61 8.23
N GLY A 619 -0.65 -5.51 7.92
CA GLY A 619 0.09 -4.24 7.84
C GLY A 619 0.86 -3.85 9.10
N ALA A 620 0.81 -4.63 10.18
CA ALA A 620 1.48 -4.30 11.44
C ALA A 620 2.97 -4.65 11.49
N GLY A 621 3.39 -5.68 10.75
CA GLY A 621 4.74 -6.24 10.82
C GLY A 621 5.84 -5.28 10.33
N GLY A 622 7.09 -5.60 10.65
CA GLY A 622 8.24 -4.82 10.20
C GLY A 622 8.32 -3.40 10.77
N GLY A 623 7.73 -3.18 11.96
CA GLY A 623 7.68 -1.88 12.65
C GLY A 623 6.63 -0.90 12.14
N ARG A 624 5.84 -1.29 11.12
CA ARG A 624 4.85 -0.41 10.47
C ARG A 624 3.71 -0.01 11.40
N ILE A 625 3.45 -0.79 12.45
CA ILE A 625 2.50 -0.45 13.51
C ILE A 625 2.88 0.82 14.31
N TRP A 626 4.15 1.24 14.25
CA TRP A 626 4.71 2.44 14.87
C TRP A 626 5.01 3.57 13.89
N MET A 627 4.85 3.31 12.59
CA MET A 627 5.10 4.28 11.51
C MET A 627 3.78 4.86 11.04
N THR A 628 3.82 6.09 10.54
CA THR A 628 2.65 6.73 9.94
C THR A 628 2.51 6.25 8.49
N ASP A 629 1.26 6.04 8.06
CA ASP A 629 0.94 5.78 6.66
C ASP A 629 0.75 7.10 5.93
N PRO A 630 1.25 7.25 4.68
CA PRO A 630 0.97 8.43 3.89
C PRO A 630 -0.54 8.61 3.67
N PRO A 631 -1.06 9.86 3.65
CA PRO A 631 -2.46 10.12 3.33
C PRO A 631 -2.90 9.46 2.01
N GLY A 632 -4.16 9.00 1.95
CA GLY A 632 -4.72 8.35 0.75
C GLY A 632 -4.21 6.93 0.46
N THR A 633 -3.28 6.39 1.25
CA THR A 633 -2.78 5.01 1.06
C THR A 633 -3.66 4.01 1.77
N GLU A 634 -4.23 3.05 1.02
CA GLU A 634 -4.99 1.94 1.60
C GLU A 634 -4.13 1.13 2.59
N ARG A 635 -4.68 0.80 3.75
CA ARG A 635 -4.00 -0.10 4.69
C ARG A 635 -4.20 -1.56 4.27
N PRO A 636 -3.18 -2.42 4.40
CA PRO A 636 -3.34 -3.85 4.12
C PRO A 636 -4.49 -4.51 4.90
N SER A 637 -4.77 -4.06 6.13
CA SER A 637 -5.92 -4.51 6.91
C SER A 637 -7.27 -4.14 6.29
N GLU A 638 -7.40 -2.98 5.64
CA GLU A 638 -8.63 -2.54 4.96
C GLU A 638 -8.90 -3.40 3.74
N ASN A 639 -7.87 -3.67 2.93
CA ASN A 639 -7.94 -4.60 1.81
C ASN A 639 -8.40 -5.99 2.26
N ARG A 640 -7.88 -6.44 3.41
CA ARG A 640 -8.21 -7.74 4.00
C ARG A 640 -9.64 -7.80 4.55
N ILE A 641 -10.11 -6.73 5.20
CA ILE A 641 -11.52 -6.64 5.64
C ILE A 641 -12.46 -6.59 4.45
N ARG A 642 -12.10 -5.90 3.35
CA ARG A 642 -12.92 -5.89 2.11
C ARG A 642 -13.06 -7.31 1.53
N GLU A 643 -11.99 -8.09 1.54
CA GLU A 643 -12.03 -9.50 1.13
C GLU A 643 -12.96 -10.33 2.00
N ALA A 644 -12.91 -10.17 3.32
CA ALA A 644 -13.83 -10.84 4.24
C ALA A 644 -15.30 -10.45 4.00
N VAL A 645 -15.58 -9.16 3.84
CA VAL A 645 -16.94 -8.66 3.54
C VAL A 645 -17.46 -9.19 2.19
N GLY A 646 -16.57 -9.52 1.25
CA GLY A 646 -16.91 -10.12 -0.04
C GLY A 646 -17.45 -11.56 0.05
N LEU A 647 -17.30 -12.25 1.19
CA LEU A 647 -17.79 -13.62 1.39
C LEU A 647 -19.29 -13.71 1.66
N GLY A 648 -19.98 -12.59 1.89
CA GLY A 648 -21.40 -12.52 2.21
C GLY A 648 -21.68 -12.30 3.70
N GLU A 649 -22.75 -12.91 4.22
CA GLU A 649 -23.14 -12.80 5.63
C GLU A 649 -22.18 -13.60 6.52
N LEU A 650 -21.43 -12.89 7.38
CA LEU A 650 -20.51 -13.40 8.39
C LEU A 650 -20.86 -12.77 9.75
N ASP A 651 -20.85 -13.55 10.81
CA ASP A 651 -21.03 -13.07 12.18
C ASP A 651 -19.73 -12.44 12.72
N HIS A 652 -18.59 -13.07 12.46
CA HIS A 652 -17.29 -12.61 12.96
C HIS A 652 -16.12 -12.77 11.99
N PHE A 653 -15.21 -11.79 12.06
CA PHE A 653 -13.85 -11.86 11.53
C PHE A 653 -12.90 -12.21 12.66
N VAL A 654 -12.41 -13.46 12.67
CA VAL A 654 -11.60 -14.03 13.73
C VAL A 654 -10.12 -13.79 13.45
N VAL A 655 -9.38 -13.41 14.48
CA VAL A 655 -7.94 -13.18 14.45
C VAL A 655 -7.28 -13.89 15.63
N SER A 656 -6.01 -14.25 15.50
CA SER A 656 -5.23 -14.88 16.58
C SER A 656 -3.96 -14.11 16.94
N CYS A 657 -3.79 -12.89 16.43
CA CYS A 657 -2.67 -12.01 16.73
C CYS A 657 -3.20 -10.74 17.43
N PRO A 658 -2.61 -10.33 18.58
CA PRO A 658 -3.01 -9.10 19.26
C PRO A 658 -2.90 -7.85 18.39
N LYS A 659 -1.92 -7.82 17.47
CA LYS A 659 -1.76 -6.69 16.53
C LYS A 659 -2.86 -6.64 15.48
N ASP A 660 -3.41 -7.79 15.08
CA ASP A 660 -4.55 -7.82 14.15
C ASP A 660 -5.78 -7.20 14.80
N VAL A 661 -6.00 -7.39 16.11
CA VAL A 661 -7.09 -6.75 16.86
C VAL A 661 -7.01 -5.22 16.74
N ARG A 662 -5.80 -4.65 16.84
CA ARG A 662 -5.57 -3.22 16.64
C ARG A 662 -5.79 -2.79 15.18
N CYS A 663 -5.35 -3.59 14.21
CA CYS A 663 -5.36 -3.22 12.80
C CYS A 663 -6.70 -3.46 12.07
N THR A 664 -7.57 -4.35 12.54
CA THR A 664 -8.73 -4.86 11.76
C THR A 664 -10.11 -4.43 12.30
N ARG A 665 -10.20 -3.97 13.56
CA ARG A 665 -11.50 -3.71 14.22
C ARG A 665 -12.10 -2.34 13.91
N THR A 666 -11.45 -1.52 13.10
CA THR A 666 -11.95 -0.22 12.65
C THR A 666 -13.23 -0.29 11.77
N ARG A 667 -13.75 -1.49 11.41
CA ARG A 667 -14.92 -1.62 10.50
C ARG A 667 -15.96 -2.74 10.78
N SER A 668 -15.80 -3.63 11.76
CA SER A 668 -16.59 -4.89 11.81
C SER A 668 -18.00 -4.83 12.44
N ARG A 669 -18.52 -3.66 12.85
CA ARG A 669 -19.80 -3.60 13.59
C ARG A 669 -21.08 -3.32 12.77
N ARG A 670 -21.02 -3.02 11.47
CA ARG A 670 -22.19 -2.47 10.74
C ARG A 670 -22.98 -3.43 9.81
N ARG A 671 -22.79 -4.76 9.81
CA ARG A 671 -23.44 -5.62 8.76
C ARG A 671 -24.17 -6.91 9.14
N ALA A 672 -24.44 -7.19 10.42
CA ALA A 672 -25.27 -8.35 10.80
C ALA A 672 -26.60 -7.90 11.44
N THR A 673 -27.51 -7.31 10.66
CA THR A 673 -28.96 -7.23 10.98
C THR A 673 -29.73 -6.65 9.78
N ARG A 674 -29.86 -7.39 8.67
CA ARG A 674 -30.98 -7.16 7.72
C ARG A 674 -31.13 -8.25 6.66
N THR A 675 -31.55 -9.44 7.07
CA THR A 675 -32.29 -10.35 6.18
C THR A 675 -33.47 -10.94 6.95
N GLY A 676 -34.67 -10.49 6.57
CA GLY A 676 -35.91 -10.97 7.16
C GLY A 676 -36.25 -12.37 6.66
N SER A 677 -36.58 -13.26 7.58
CA SER A 677 -37.48 -14.36 7.29
C SER A 677 -38.69 -14.28 8.22
N ARG A 678 -39.87 -14.08 7.63
CA ARG A 678 -41.14 -14.36 8.28
C ARG A 678 -41.37 -15.86 8.19
N CYS A 679 -41.46 -16.56 9.31
CA CYS A 679 -42.33 -17.73 9.40
C CYS A 679 -42.85 -17.91 10.84
N ALA A 680 -44.12 -18.26 10.92
CA ALA A 680 -44.98 -18.21 12.09
C ALA A 680 -44.78 -19.40 13.05
N ARG A 681 -44.95 -19.14 14.35
CA ARG A 681 -45.66 -20.00 15.33
C ARG A 681 -45.82 -19.24 16.65
N SER A 682 -47.07 -18.96 17.04
CA SER A 682 -47.47 -18.54 18.40
C SER A 682 -47.82 -19.81 19.22
N PRO A 683 -48.07 -19.79 20.56
CA PRO A 683 -49.04 -18.90 21.23
C PRO A 683 -48.69 -18.41 22.65
N SER A 684 -49.56 -17.52 23.16
CA SER A 684 -49.74 -17.08 24.57
C SER A 684 -48.77 -15.96 25.01
N CYS A 685 -49.16 -14.87 25.70
CA CYS A 685 -50.35 -14.62 26.51
C CYS A 685 -50.39 -13.12 26.93
N TRP A 686 -51.55 -12.45 26.78
CA TRP A 686 -52.07 -11.26 27.53
C TRP A 686 -51.26 -9.92 27.49
N LYS A 687 -51.79 -8.72 27.25
CA LYS A 687 -53.14 -8.12 27.33
C LYS A 687 -53.30 -6.94 26.34
N ARG A 688 -54.51 -6.91 25.75
CA ARG A 688 -55.31 -5.82 25.13
C ARG A 688 -55.33 -4.52 25.97
N ARG A 689 -55.71 -3.30 25.54
CA ARG A 689 -56.31 -2.66 24.32
C ARG A 689 -56.76 -1.23 24.72
N TRP A 690 -57.07 -0.39 23.72
CA TRP A 690 -57.85 0.89 23.69
C TRP A 690 -56.98 2.12 23.38
N LEU A 691 -57.11 2.89 22.29
CA LEU A 691 -58.27 3.25 21.45
C LEU A 691 -57.86 3.59 20.01
N ARG A 692 -58.68 3.14 19.05
CA ARG A 692 -58.73 3.59 17.64
C ARG A 692 -60.18 3.98 17.34
N ARG A 693 -60.43 5.23 16.92
CA ARG A 693 -61.56 5.74 16.11
C ARG A 693 -61.35 7.27 16.02
N ASN A 694 -61.44 7.96 14.90
CA ASN A 694 -62.43 7.85 13.83
C ASN A 694 -61.91 8.37 12.48
N ARG A 695 -62.62 7.94 11.45
CA ARG A 695 -62.46 8.18 10.01
C ARG A 695 -63.10 9.51 9.56
N ARG A 696 -62.53 10.06 8.47
CA ARG A 696 -63.18 10.72 7.28
C ARG A 696 -63.82 12.12 7.42
N ARG A 697 -63.35 13.03 6.54
CA ARG A 697 -64.05 13.90 5.54
C ARG A 697 -63.26 15.22 5.37
N ARG A 698 -62.53 15.46 4.27
CA ARG A 698 -62.89 16.05 2.95
C ARG A 698 -63.35 17.52 3.04
N TRP A 699 -62.54 18.48 2.55
CA TRP A 699 -62.94 19.78 1.96
C TRP A 699 -61.93 20.21 0.86
N PRO A 700 -62.32 21.11 -0.08
CA PRO A 700 -61.95 21.10 -1.49
C PRO A 700 -60.96 22.18 -1.95
N ARG A 701 -60.55 22.07 -3.22
CA ARG A 701 -59.74 23.02 -4.02
C ARG A 701 -60.51 24.29 -4.40
N HIS A 702 -59.78 25.41 -4.44
CA HIS A 702 -59.88 26.52 -5.41
C HIS A 702 -58.47 27.18 -5.47
N THR A 703 -57.67 26.99 -6.55
CA THR A 703 -57.49 27.86 -7.76
C THR A 703 -56.86 29.23 -7.42
N ASN A 704 -55.78 29.75 -8.02
CA ASN A 704 -55.14 29.60 -9.34
C ASN A 704 -53.69 30.14 -9.32
N TYR A 705 -52.74 29.45 -9.97
CA TYR A 705 -51.68 30.07 -10.80
C TYR A 705 -51.27 29.04 -11.87
N PRO A 706 -51.21 29.41 -13.17
CA PRO A 706 -50.93 28.48 -14.26
C PRO A 706 -49.41 28.26 -14.39
N LEU A 707 -48.94 27.03 -14.13
CA LEU A 707 -47.58 26.54 -14.42
C LEU A 707 -47.59 25.51 -15.55
N ASP A 708 -48.37 25.78 -16.59
CA ASP A 708 -48.52 24.97 -17.79
C ASP A 708 -48.00 25.74 -19.01
N LYS A 709 -46.68 26.03 -19.01
CA LYS A 709 -45.91 26.38 -20.23
C LYS A 709 -44.37 26.30 -20.11
N LEU A 710 -43.84 25.45 -19.25
CA LEU A 710 -42.45 24.96 -19.36
C LEU A 710 -42.49 23.44 -19.41
N GLY A 711 -42.13 22.88 -20.57
CA GLY A 711 -42.16 21.46 -20.84
C GLY A 711 -41.39 20.69 -19.76
N ARG A 712 -42.06 19.69 -19.18
CA ARG A 712 -41.43 18.66 -18.35
C ARG A 712 -40.37 17.95 -19.20
N ARG A 713 -39.12 18.43 -19.17
CA ARG A 713 -37.97 17.55 -19.34
C ARG A 713 -37.79 16.87 -18.00
N ALA A 714 -38.10 15.58 -17.95
CA ALA A 714 -37.71 14.73 -16.84
C ALA A 714 -36.20 14.92 -16.63
N TYR A 715 -35.80 15.39 -15.44
CA TYR A 715 -34.41 15.27 -15.01
C TYR A 715 -34.08 13.78 -15.03
N GLY A 716 -33.29 13.38 -16.01
CA GLY A 716 -32.80 12.02 -16.13
C GLY A 716 -32.01 11.67 -14.87
N ARG A 717 -32.19 10.44 -14.38
CA ARG A 717 -31.23 9.83 -13.46
C ARG A 717 -29.82 10.05 -14.03
N PRO A 718 -28.85 10.52 -13.23
CA PRO A 718 -27.50 10.74 -13.73
C PRO A 718 -26.96 9.44 -14.34
N ALA A 719 -26.44 9.56 -15.56
CA ALA A 719 -25.74 8.48 -16.23
C ALA A 719 -24.53 8.08 -15.39
N ARG A 720 -24.29 6.77 -15.25
CA ARG A 720 -23.11 6.20 -14.58
C ARG A 720 -21.85 6.57 -15.37
N THR A 721 -21.23 7.69 -15.05
CA THR A 721 -19.82 7.96 -15.30
C THR A 721 -19.04 7.81 -13.99
N ARG A 722 -17.77 7.39 -14.08
CA ARG A 722 -16.91 7.00 -12.96
C ARG A 722 -16.56 8.22 -12.08
N ARG A 723 -17.48 8.61 -11.21
CA ARG A 723 -17.16 9.47 -10.05
C ARG A 723 -16.25 8.72 -9.09
N SER A 724 -15.23 9.41 -8.59
CA SER A 724 -14.49 9.03 -7.39
C SER A 724 -15.50 8.83 -6.25
N ALA A 725 -15.88 7.58 -6.04
CA ALA A 725 -16.83 7.18 -5.02
C ALA A 725 -16.18 7.32 -3.64
N VAL A 726 -16.15 8.53 -3.10
CA VAL A 726 -16.26 8.75 -1.66
C VAL A 726 -17.74 8.63 -1.35
N SER A 727 -18.26 7.40 -1.35
CA SER A 727 -19.55 7.09 -0.75
C SER A 727 -19.34 5.91 0.18
N GLY A 728 -19.16 6.24 1.45
CA GLY A 728 -18.88 5.30 2.51
C GLY A 728 -19.79 5.59 3.69
N THR A 729 -20.96 4.97 3.74
CA THR A 729 -21.89 4.95 4.89
C THR A 729 -21.32 4.21 6.13
N GLY A 730 -19.99 4.22 6.30
CA GLY A 730 -19.23 3.65 7.40
C GLY A 730 -18.00 4.48 7.81
N GLN A 731 -17.95 5.76 7.43
CA GLN A 731 -16.89 6.71 7.80
C GLN A 731 -17.16 7.36 9.17
N GLU A 732 -18.43 7.44 9.58
CA GLU A 732 -18.88 8.10 10.82
C GLU A 732 -18.36 7.49 12.14
N ASP A 733 -18.12 6.16 12.21
CA ASP A 733 -17.77 5.45 13.46
C ASP A 733 -16.28 5.57 13.88
N GLN A 734 -15.42 6.12 13.01
CA GLN A 734 -13.99 6.40 13.33
C GLN A 734 -13.72 7.89 13.51
N LEU A 735 -14.67 8.72 13.09
CA LEU A 735 -14.58 10.17 13.17
C LEU A 735 -15.12 10.62 14.52
N LEU A 736 -14.46 11.61 15.10
CA LEU A 736 -14.96 12.29 16.28
C LEU A 736 -16.25 13.03 15.93
N HIS A 737 -17.17 13.11 16.89
CA HIS A 737 -18.39 13.88 16.73
C HIS A 737 -18.19 15.24 17.38
N SER A 738 -18.61 16.30 16.70
CA SER A 738 -18.74 17.60 17.35
C SER A 738 -19.87 17.55 18.39
N PRO A 739 -19.88 18.45 19.37
CA PRO A 739 -20.96 18.49 20.36
C PRO A 739 -22.37 18.64 19.77
N VAL A 740 -22.49 19.19 18.56
CA VAL A 740 -23.77 19.42 17.85
C VAL A 740 -24.03 18.40 16.74
N HIS A 741 -23.20 17.36 16.61
CA HIS A 741 -23.26 16.39 15.52
C HIS A 741 -24.65 15.77 15.36
N GLU A 742 -25.26 15.29 16.45
CA GLU A 742 -26.59 14.65 16.41
C GLU A 742 -27.73 15.60 15.99
N ARG A 743 -27.52 16.93 16.05
CA ARG A 743 -28.52 17.92 15.61
C ARG A 743 -28.43 18.23 14.12
N ILE A 744 -27.21 18.21 13.59
CA ILE A 744 -26.91 18.59 12.21
C ILE A 744 -26.98 17.36 11.29
N VAL A 745 -26.42 16.22 11.72
CA VAL A 745 -26.45 14.96 10.97
C VAL A 745 -27.74 14.21 11.27
N ARG A 746 -28.61 14.08 10.27
CA ARG A 746 -29.93 13.44 10.43
C ARG A 746 -30.03 12.12 9.65
N GLY A 747 -30.44 11.05 10.33
CA GLY A 747 -30.78 9.78 9.68
C GLY A 747 -29.58 9.12 8.99
N ASP A 748 -29.74 8.76 7.71
CA ASP A 748 -28.70 8.12 6.89
C ASP A 748 -27.89 9.15 6.05
N ALA A 749 -27.80 10.41 6.50
CA ALA A 749 -27.07 11.46 5.79
C ALA A 749 -25.61 11.05 5.53
N GLU A 750 -25.12 11.32 4.32
CA GLU A 750 -23.73 11.05 3.98
C GLU A 750 -22.81 12.00 4.74
N VAL A 751 -21.76 11.46 5.35
CA VAL A 751 -20.80 12.24 6.15
C VAL A 751 -19.42 12.24 5.49
N MET A 752 -18.72 13.35 5.64
CA MET A 752 -17.34 13.57 5.23
C MET A 752 -16.43 13.73 6.46
N ASP A 753 -15.17 13.39 6.27
CA ASP A 753 -14.10 13.61 7.26
C ASP A 753 -13.59 15.05 7.13
N VAL A 754 -13.81 15.86 8.15
CA VAL A 754 -13.21 17.18 8.29
C VAL A 754 -12.27 17.13 9.48
N TYR A 755 -10.97 17.04 9.21
CA TYR A 755 -9.90 17.02 10.21
C TYR A 755 -10.05 15.94 11.31
N GLY A 756 -10.63 14.78 10.98
CA GLY A 756 -10.91 13.69 11.91
C GLY A 756 -12.27 13.79 12.61
N MET A 757 -13.13 14.74 12.23
CA MET A 757 -14.50 14.87 12.74
C MET A 757 -15.54 14.65 11.63
N ALA A 758 -16.68 14.03 11.98
CA ALA A 758 -17.76 13.75 11.05
C ALA A 758 -18.64 14.99 10.83
N GLN A 759 -18.75 15.41 9.56
CA GLN A 759 -19.63 16.50 9.11
C GLN A 759 -20.56 16.00 8.00
N PRO A 760 -21.81 16.45 7.90
CA PRO A 760 -22.69 16.04 6.82
C PRO A 760 -22.25 16.65 5.49
N VAL A 761 -22.25 15.86 4.41
CA VAL A 761 -22.09 16.37 3.04
C VAL A 761 -23.28 17.25 2.68
N VAL A 762 -24.49 16.82 3.04
CA VAL A 762 -25.75 17.57 2.95
C VAL A 762 -26.48 17.33 4.27
N ALA A 763 -26.88 18.41 4.96
CA ALA A 763 -27.58 18.33 6.24
C ALA A 763 -29.09 18.10 6.07
N GLU A 764 -29.69 18.70 5.04
CA GLU A 764 -31.09 18.57 4.68
C GLU A 764 -31.29 18.52 3.16
N ASP A 765 -30.96 19.61 2.46
CA ASP A 765 -31.07 19.75 1.02
C ASP A 765 -30.14 20.88 0.56
N VAL A 766 -29.29 20.60 -0.42
CA VAL A 766 -28.21 21.50 -0.83
C VAL A 766 -28.70 22.86 -1.34
N GLU A 767 -29.85 22.92 -2.01
CA GLU A 767 -30.42 24.17 -2.53
C GLU A 767 -31.04 24.99 -1.39
N LEU A 768 -31.73 24.32 -0.47
CA LEU A 768 -32.30 24.94 0.73
C LEU A 768 -31.22 25.47 1.68
N GLU A 769 -30.11 24.75 1.80
CA GLU A 769 -28.93 25.14 2.59
C GLU A 769 -28.21 26.35 1.96
N TYR A 770 -28.00 26.32 0.64
CA TYR A 770 -27.42 27.45 -0.11
C TYR A 770 -28.27 28.72 0.05
N ARG A 771 -29.60 28.61 -0.14
CA ARG A 771 -30.51 29.74 0.06
C ARG A 771 -30.56 30.21 1.51
N ALA A 772 -30.46 29.30 2.48
CA ALA A 772 -30.39 29.70 3.89
C ALA A 772 -29.21 30.65 4.12
N VAL A 773 -28.02 30.35 3.58
CA VAL A 773 -26.87 31.26 3.67
C VAL A 773 -27.08 32.57 2.91
N ARG A 774 -27.60 32.53 1.67
CA ARG A 774 -27.71 33.72 0.81
C ARG A 774 -28.88 34.66 1.13
N GLU A 775 -30.00 34.11 1.61
CA GLU A 775 -31.28 34.80 1.76
C GLU A 775 -31.75 34.89 3.22
N GLY A 776 -31.29 33.98 4.09
CA GLY A 776 -31.72 33.86 5.49
C GLY A 776 -30.54 33.81 6.45
N VAL A 777 -30.44 32.69 7.20
CA VAL A 777 -29.27 32.33 8.02
C VAL A 777 -28.94 30.84 7.87
N GLY A 778 -27.69 30.49 7.60
CA GLY A 778 -27.17 29.14 7.74
C GLY A 778 -26.33 28.99 9.01
N ILE A 779 -26.40 27.83 9.68
CA ILE A 779 -25.50 27.45 10.77
C ILE A 779 -24.52 26.37 10.29
N LEU A 780 -23.23 26.69 10.34
CA LEU A 780 -22.12 25.82 9.92
C LEU A 780 -21.35 25.39 11.17
N ASP A 781 -20.94 24.12 11.21
CA ASP A 781 -20.16 23.59 12.34
C ASP A 781 -18.66 23.58 12.02
N PHE A 782 -17.95 24.54 12.60
CA PHE A 782 -16.51 24.72 12.49
C PHE A 782 -15.76 24.16 13.72
N SER A 783 -16.44 23.37 14.56
CA SER A 783 -15.81 22.64 15.67
C SER A 783 -14.59 21.81 15.25
N PRO A 784 -14.51 21.24 14.03
CA PRO A 784 -13.32 20.52 13.58
C PRO A 784 -12.02 21.33 13.53
N LEU A 785 -12.06 22.66 13.43
CA LEU A 785 -10.85 23.48 13.41
C LEU A 785 -10.08 23.40 14.73
N LEU A 786 -8.75 23.47 14.64
CA LEU A 786 -7.87 23.61 15.80
C LEU A 786 -8.02 25.03 16.37
N LYS A 787 -8.04 25.16 17.70
CA LYS A 787 -7.94 26.45 18.40
C LYS A 787 -6.79 26.36 19.38
N VAL A 788 -5.85 27.29 19.33
CA VAL A 788 -4.73 27.38 20.28
C VAL A 788 -4.72 28.76 20.90
N ASP A 789 -4.88 28.83 22.22
CA ASP A 789 -4.64 30.05 23.00
C ASP A 789 -3.15 30.14 23.33
N VAL A 790 -2.51 31.26 23.01
CA VAL A 790 -1.13 31.58 23.33
C VAL A 790 -1.10 32.79 24.25
N GLU A 791 -0.57 32.62 25.46
CA GLU A 791 -0.58 33.60 26.53
C GLU A 791 0.82 33.85 27.13
N GLY A 792 1.16 35.13 27.37
CA GLY A 792 2.40 35.56 28.03
C GLY A 792 3.02 36.82 27.40
N PRO A 793 4.02 37.45 28.06
CA PRO A 793 4.49 38.83 27.81
C PRO A 793 5.08 39.13 26.43
N ASN A 794 5.25 38.12 25.56
CA ASN A 794 5.77 38.25 24.20
C ASN A 794 4.98 37.41 23.18
N ALA A 795 3.75 37.01 23.51
CA ALA A 795 2.95 36.12 22.67
C ALA A 795 2.71 36.70 21.27
N LYS A 796 2.44 38.01 21.17
CA LYS A 796 2.22 38.69 19.89
C LYS A 796 3.48 38.74 19.03
N GLU A 797 4.65 38.97 19.63
CA GLU A 797 5.92 38.97 18.92
C GLU A 797 6.25 37.58 18.36
N LEU A 798 6.08 36.54 19.18
CA LEU A 798 6.31 35.16 18.77
C LEU A 798 5.46 34.79 17.55
N LEU A 799 4.15 35.03 17.65
CA LEU A 799 3.24 34.72 16.55
C LEU A 799 3.52 35.62 15.33
N ASN A 800 3.99 36.85 15.53
CA ASN A 800 4.38 37.71 14.41
C ASN A 800 5.57 37.13 13.63
N ARG A 801 6.45 36.33 14.26
CA ARG A 801 7.53 35.60 13.56
C ARG A 801 7.04 34.30 12.92
N ALA A 802 6.02 33.66 13.49
CA ALA A 802 5.50 32.38 12.98
C ALA A 802 4.59 32.56 11.74
N PHE A 803 3.87 33.68 11.65
CA PHE A 803 2.95 33.97 10.55
C PHE A 803 3.60 34.86 9.51
N ALA A 804 3.21 34.78 8.23
CA ALA A 804 3.70 35.72 7.21
C ALA A 804 2.99 37.09 7.26
N ARG A 805 1.80 37.14 7.86
CA ARG A 805 1.01 38.37 8.07
C ARG A 805 1.58 39.19 9.21
N ASP A 806 1.66 40.52 9.06
CA ASP A 806 2.13 41.39 10.15
C ASP A 806 1.08 41.56 11.25
N LEU A 807 1.29 40.87 12.36
CA LEU A 807 0.46 40.92 13.56
C LEU A 807 0.76 42.14 14.43
N ALA A 808 1.92 42.80 14.29
CA ALA A 808 2.23 44.01 15.05
C ALA A 808 1.27 45.16 14.68
N LYS A 809 0.86 45.21 13.41
CA LYS A 809 -0.15 46.17 12.89
C LYS A 809 -1.59 45.84 13.29
N VAL A 810 -1.83 44.70 13.94
CA VAL A 810 -3.18 44.24 14.31
C VAL A 810 -3.49 44.70 15.73
N ALA A 811 -4.48 45.57 15.85
CA ALA A 811 -4.93 46.09 17.15
C ALA A 811 -5.63 45.00 17.99
N THR A 812 -5.58 45.15 19.31
CA THR A 812 -6.37 44.32 20.23
C THR A 812 -7.86 44.40 19.90
N GLY A 813 -8.54 43.26 19.95
CA GLY A 813 -9.93 43.13 19.53
C GLY A 813 -10.09 42.88 18.02
N ARG A 814 -9.01 42.68 17.25
CA ARG A 814 -9.05 42.44 15.80
C ARG A 814 -8.51 41.06 15.41
N ILE A 815 -8.85 40.64 14.20
CA ILE A 815 -8.44 39.37 13.59
C ILE A 815 -7.50 39.65 12.41
N ALA A 816 -6.51 38.81 12.23
CA ALA A 816 -5.73 38.71 11.00
C ALA A 816 -5.91 37.33 10.37
N TYR A 817 -6.14 37.30 9.07
CA TYR A 817 -6.12 36.08 8.27
C TYR A 817 -4.88 36.10 7.38
N GLY A 818 -4.18 34.97 7.28
CA GLY A 818 -3.01 34.88 6.43
C GLY A 818 -2.37 33.49 6.42
N PRO A 819 -1.35 33.31 5.57
CA PRO A 819 -0.70 32.03 5.40
C PRO A 819 0.30 31.75 6.54
N VAL A 820 0.37 30.48 6.92
CA VAL A 820 1.42 29.88 7.74
C VAL A 820 2.36 29.15 6.82
N LEU A 821 3.65 29.47 6.89
CA LEU A 821 4.67 28.98 5.95
C LEU A 821 5.64 28.02 6.64
N GLY A 822 6.25 27.13 5.84
CA GLY A 822 7.45 26.41 6.23
C GLY A 822 8.70 27.28 6.05
N GLU A 823 9.86 26.78 6.49
CA GLU A 823 11.16 27.44 6.22
C GLU A 823 11.49 27.54 4.72
N ASP A 824 10.86 26.68 3.92
CA ASP A 824 10.91 26.69 2.45
C ASP A 824 9.99 27.76 1.81
N GLY A 825 9.26 28.53 2.61
CA GLY A 825 8.35 29.58 2.12
C GLY A 825 7.06 29.06 1.48
N LEU A 826 6.83 27.74 1.53
CA LEU A 826 5.65 27.08 0.98
C LEU A 826 4.55 26.97 2.04
N MET A 827 3.30 26.86 1.57
CA MET A 827 2.12 26.79 2.43
C MET A 827 2.22 25.63 3.42
N ARG A 828 1.78 25.85 4.66
CA ARG A 828 1.51 24.80 5.65
C ARG A 828 0.06 24.82 6.07
N ASP A 829 -0.47 26.01 6.26
CA ASP A 829 -1.87 26.24 6.56
C ASP A 829 -2.28 27.66 6.18
N ASP A 830 -3.57 27.92 6.13
CA ASP A 830 -4.13 29.26 6.25
C ASP A 830 -4.85 29.36 7.59
N SER A 831 -4.61 30.44 8.35
CA SER A 831 -5.19 30.52 9.68
C SER A 831 -5.58 31.93 10.04
N THR A 832 -6.42 32.01 11.07
CA THR A 832 -6.84 33.26 11.68
C THR A 832 -6.13 33.44 13.01
N VAL A 833 -5.65 34.64 13.26
CA VAL A 833 -5.05 35.05 14.53
C VAL A 833 -5.88 36.18 15.11
N ALA A 834 -6.51 35.90 16.24
CA ALA A 834 -7.30 36.83 17.00
C ALA A 834 -6.46 37.43 18.14
N VAL A 835 -6.26 38.75 18.11
CA VAL A 835 -5.49 39.47 19.14
C VAL A 835 -6.43 39.87 20.28
N ARG A 836 -6.49 39.05 21.33
CA ARG A 836 -7.38 39.25 22.50
C ARG A 836 -6.78 40.22 23.52
N GLY A 837 -5.46 40.27 23.57
CA GLY A 837 -4.62 41.23 24.28
C GLY A 837 -3.21 41.18 23.69
N ASP A 838 -2.32 42.10 24.08
CA ASP A 838 -0.93 42.05 23.60
C ASP A 838 -0.19 40.78 24.06
N ASP A 839 -0.63 40.21 25.19
CA ASP A 839 -0.11 38.98 25.77
C ASP A 839 -1.07 37.78 25.61
N ARG A 840 -2.15 37.90 24.83
CA ARG A 840 -3.18 36.86 24.70
C ARG A 840 -3.70 36.78 23.28
N LEU A 841 -3.37 35.73 22.57
CA LEU A 841 -3.77 35.52 21.18
C LEU A 841 -4.43 34.16 21.02
N ARG A 842 -5.38 34.06 20.09
CA ARG A 842 -5.95 32.78 19.68
C ARG A 842 -5.67 32.54 18.21
N VAL A 843 -5.10 31.39 17.90
CA VAL A 843 -4.92 30.90 16.54
C VAL A 843 -6.02 29.89 16.25
N ALA A 844 -6.72 30.04 15.12
CA ALA A 844 -7.66 29.04 14.62
C ALA A 844 -7.35 28.70 13.16
N GLY A 845 -7.17 27.40 12.89
CA GLY A 845 -6.71 26.87 11.60
C GLY A 845 -6.91 25.36 11.51
N SER A 846 -6.30 24.73 10.52
CA SER A 846 -6.33 23.28 10.41
C SER A 846 -5.43 22.61 11.46
N PRO A 847 -5.73 21.36 11.87
CA PRO A 847 -4.79 20.59 12.69
C PRO A 847 -3.49 20.19 11.98
N LEU A 848 -3.33 20.54 10.70
CA LEU A 848 -2.10 20.37 9.91
C LEU A 848 -1.15 21.57 10.04
N MET A 849 -1.58 22.64 10.71
CA MET A 849 -0.71 23.73 11.15
C MET A 849 0.56 23.16 11.79
N PRO A 850 1.76 23.76 11.57
CA PRO A 850 3.01 23.22 12.09
C PRO A 850 2.86 22.88 13.59
N PRO A 851 3.02 21.61 13.99
CA PRO A 851 2.79 21.16 15.37
C PRO A 851 3.76 21.80 16.36
N GLU A 852 4.74 22.55 15.85
CA GLU A 852 5.77 23.27 16.57
C GLU A 852 5.27 24.54 17.27
N ILE A 853 4.14 25.15 16.89
CA ILE A 853 3.70 26.41 17.54
C ILE A 853 3.50 26.23 19.04
N VAL A 854 2.89 25.12 19.47
CA VAL A 854 2.67 24.81 20.89
C VAL A 854 4.00 24.50 21.62
N PRO A 855 4.82 23.51 21.19
CA PRO A 855 6.13 23.25 21.79
C PRO A 855 7.09 24.44 21.76
N TYR A 856 7.07 25.24 20.70
CA TYR A 856 7.94 26.41 20.55
C TYR A 856 7.53 27.52 21.51
N ALA A 857 6.23 27.84 21.61
CA ALA A 857 5.73 28.77 22.61
C ALA A 857 6.10 28.34 24.04
N GLU A 858 5.90 27.06 24.37
CA GLU A 858 6.29 26.50 25.67
C GLU A 858 7.81 26.61 25.94
N SER A 859 8.64 26.35 24.93
CA SER A 859 10.10 26.40 25.05
C SER A 859 10.67 27.79 25.34
N VAL A 860 9.94 28.85 24.98
CA VAL A 860 10.30 30.24 25.27
C VAL A 860 9.56 30.80 26.49
N GLY A 861 8.91 29.93 27.27
CA GLY A 861 8.25 30.28 28.52
C GLY A 861 6.86 30.92 28.37
N LEU A 862 6.21 30.77 27.22
CA LEU A 862 4.80 31.16 27.02
C LEU A 862 3.87 29.97 27.24
N THR A 863 2.63 30.25 27.62
CA THR A 863 1.60 29.22 27.77
C THR A 863 0.87 29.04 26.44
N ALA A 864 0.90 27.85 25.85
CA ALA A 864 0.09 27.53 24.68
C ALA A 864 -0.88 26.40 25.01
N THR A 865 -2.19 26.60 24.83
CA THR A 865 -3.21 25.60 25.14
C THR A 865 -4.12 25.32 23.97
N GLU A 866 -4.17 24.06 23.54
CA GLU A 866 -5.14 23.58 22.56
C GLU A 866 -6.55 23.51 23.19
N ARG A 867 -7.53 24.10 22.51
CA ARG A 867 -8.94 24.20 22.95
C ARG A 867 -9.91 23.48 22.02
N ARG A 868 -9.42 22.64 21.10
CA ARG A 868 -10.25 22.00 20.05
C ARG A 868 -11.42 21.19 20.62
N SER A 869 -11.17 20.37 21.64
CA SER A 869 -12.19 19.56 22.32
C SER A 869 -13.00 20.33 23.36
N GLU A 870 -12.50 21.47 23.84
CA GLU A 870 -13.14 22.26 24.90
C GLU A 870 -14.15 23.28 24.34
N LEU A 871 -13.95 23.74 23.10
CA LEU A 871 -14.77 24.76 22.47
C LEU A 871 -15.44 24.25 21.20
N ALA A 872 -16.77 24.16 21.25
CA ALA A 872 -17.60 24.07 20.05
C ALA A 872 -17.51 25.39 19.28
N HIS A 873 -17.54 25.32 17.95
CA HIS A 873 -17.40 26.49 17.10
C HIS A 873 -18.54 26.51 16.08
N LEU A 874 -19.56 27.32 16.36
CA LEU A 874 -20.77 27.46 15.55
C LEU A 874 -20.69 28.75 14.75
N ASN A 875 -20.84 28.66 13.44
CA ASN A 875 -20.73 29.81 12.56
C ASN A 875 -22.09 30.11 11.92
N ILE A 876 -22.69 31.25 12.26
CA ILE A 876 -23.97 31.70 11.68
C ILE A 876 -23.72 32.70 10.56
N GLN A 877 -24.12 32.34 9.34
CA GLN A 877 -23.81 33.06 8.10
C GLN A 877 -25.08 33.41 7.34
N GLY A 878 -25.20 34.65 6.90
CA GLY A 878 -26.32 35.15 6.10
C GLY A 878 -26.79 36.54 6.51
N PRO A 879 -27.60 37.22 5.68
CA PRO A 879 -28.03 38.60 5.90
C PRO A 879 -28.82 38.79 7.20
N ARG A 880 -29.46 37.74 7.73
CA ARG A 880 -30.25 37.79 8.97
C ARG A 880 -29.48 37.28 10.20
N SER A 881 -28.19 36.93 10.08
CA SER A 881 -27.39 36.37 11.18
C SER A 881 -27.29 37.31 12.39
N ARG A 882 -27.18 38.62 12.15
CA ARG A 882 -27.19 39.64 13.22
C ARG A 882 -28.51 39.68 13.98
N ASP A 883 -29.64 39.58 13.28
CA ASP A 883 -30.97 39.60 13.91
C ASP A 883 -31.17 38.39 14.83
N VAL A 884 -30.63 37.23 14.44
CA VAL A 884 -30.62 36.03 15.28
C VAL A 884 -29.77 36.25 16.53
N LEU A 885 -28.52 36.70 16.35
CA LEU A 885 -27.60 36.89 17.47
C LEU A 885 -28.12 37.94 18.46
N ALA A 886 -28.66 39.07 17.98
CA ALA A 886 -29.20 40.14 18.82
C ALA A 886 -30.36 39.72 19.72
N ARG A 887 -31.05 38.60 19.43
CA ARG A 887 -32.10 38.04 20.29
C ARG A 887 -31.55 37.21 21.44
N LEU A 888 -30.29 36.78 21.34
CA LEU A 888 -29.67 35.84 22.27
C LEU A 888 -28.57 36.51 23.12
N THR A 889 -28.33 37.81 22.92
CA THR A 889 -27.35 38.59 23.67
C THR A 889 -27.84 40.00 23.92
N ASP A 890 -27.52 40.54 25.10
CA ASP A 890 -27.70 41.96 25.42
C ASP A 890 -26.55 42.83 24.89
N ALA A 891 -25.50 42.22 24.34
CA ALA A 891 -24.36 42.95 23.79
C ALA A 891 -24.72 43.62 22.44
N ASP A 892 -24.19 44.81 22.20
CA ASP A 892 -24.36 45.49 20.92
C ASP A 892 -23.56 44.79 19.80
N VAL A 893 -24.31 44.13 18.92
CA VAL A 893 -23.83 43.41 17.73
C VAL A 893 -24.07 44.18 16.43
N SER A 894 -24.43 45.47 16.52
CA SER A 894 -24.56 46.35 15.35
C SER A 894 -23.25 46.51 14.59
N ASN A 895 -23.33 46.92 13.32
CA ASN A 895 -22.13 47.14 12.51
C ASN A 895 -21.18 48.19 13.11
N ALA A 896 -21.74 49.23 13.74
CA ALA A 896 -20.98 50.29 14.38
C ALA A 896 -20.22 49.79 15.63
N ALA A 897 -20.87 48.99 16.47
CA ALA A 897 -20.29 48.48 17.71
C ALA A 897 -19.43 47.23 17.52
N PHE A 898 -19.61 46.50 16.43
CA PHE A 898 -18.93 45.24 16.19
C PHE A 898 -18.52 45.10 14.72
N PRO A 899 -17.60 45.92 14.18
CA PRO A 899 -17.23 45.95 12.76
C PRO A 899 -16.60 44.64 12.26
N TYR A 900 -16.59 44.40 10.94
CA TYR A 900 -15.98 43.20 10.34
C TYR A 900 -14.50 43.01 10.75
N TYR A 901 -14.08 41.77 10.96
CA TYR A 901 -12.73 41.40 11.46
C TYR A 901 -12.44 41.92 12.89
N THR A 902 -13.46 41.86 13.74
CA THR A 902 -13.38 42.20 15.16
C THR A 902 -13.73 40.97 15.98
N ILE A 903 -13.24 40.91 17.21
CA ILE A 903 -13.57 39.90 18.22
C ILE A 903 -14.08 40.57 19.47
N LYS A 904 -14.89 39.83 20.23
CA LYS A 904 -15.27 40.20 21.60
C LYS A 904 -15.29 38.94 22.45
N ASP A 905 -14.58 39.01 23.57
CA ASP A 905 -14.57 37.99 24.62
C ASP A 905 -15.64 38.29 25.67
N GLY A 906 -16.19 37.24 26.30
CA GLY A 906 -17.09 37.42 27.43
C GLY A 906 -18.47 37.96 27.06
N ILE A 907 -18.92 37.72 25.81
CA ILE A 907 -20.28 38.10 25.42
C ILE A 907 -21.25 37.05 25.94
N PRO A 908 -22.31 37.43 26.69
CA PRO A 908 -23.37 36.50 27.03
C PRO A 908 -24.14 36.08 25.78
N VAL A 909 -24.19 34.79 25.43
CA VAL A 909 -24.97 34.28 24.29
C VAL A 909 -25.80 33.09 24.76
N ALA A 910 -27.12 33.16 24.61
CA ALA A 910 -28.05 32.08 24.96
C ALA A 910 -27.80 31.48 26.37
N GLY A 911 -27.54 32.34 27.36
CA GLY A 911 -27.28 31.94 28.75
C GLY A 911 -25.82 31.56 29.07
N VAL A 912 -24.96 31.38 28.06
CA VAL A 912 -23.51 31.19 28.23
C VAL A 912 -22.87 32.55 28.47
N LYS A 913 -22.32 32.77 29.67
CA LYS A 913 -21.79 34.09 30.08
C LYS A 913 -20.50 34.49 29.36
N ASP A 914 -19.67 33.51 29.00
CA ASP A 914 -18.31 33.75 28.50
C ASP A 914 -18.11 33.27 27.05
N ALA A 915 -19.04 33.56 26.15
CA ALA A 915 -18.86 33.20 24.74
C ALA A 915 -17.80 34.10 24.08
N TYR A 916 -16.97 33.49 23.23
CA TYR A 916 -16.09 34.20 22.31
C TYR A 916 -16.81 34.38 20.98
N VAL A 917 -16.92 35.63 20.52
CA VAL A 917 -17.61 35.96 19.28
C VAL A 917 -16.65 36.68 18.34
N ALA A 918 -16.56 36.21 17.11
CA ALA A 918 -15.78 36.82 16.03
C ALA A 918 -16.70 37.21 14.88
N ARG A 919 -16.60 38.45 14.37
CA ARG A 919 -17.38 38.87 13.20
C ARG A 919 -16.59 38.61 11.92
N MET A 920 -16.76 37.39 11.40
CA MET A 920 -16.21 36.95 10.13
C MET A 920 -16.97 35.73 9.59
N GLY A 921 -16.50 35.17 8.47
CA GLY A 921 -17.17 34.04 7.84
C GLY A 921 -16.48 33.52 6.60
N TYR A 922 -16.89 32.31 6.20
CA TYR A 922 -16.34 31.59 5.05
C TYR A 922 -17.30 31.57 3.83
N THR A 923 -18.17 32.57 3.70
CA THR A 923 -19.29 32.56 2.73
C THR A 923 -19.44 33.84 1.90
N ALA A 924 -18.67 34.88 2.21
CA ALA A 924 -18.86 36.27 1.74
C ALA A 924 -20.19 36.95 2.16
N GLU A 925 -20.99 36.33 3.04
CA GLU A 925 -22.13 36.99 3.70
C GLU A 925 -21.76 37.59 5.06
N LEU A 926 -22.66 38.42 5.60
CA LEU A 926 -22.61 38.81 7.01
C LEU A 926 -22.66 37.55 7.89
N GLY A 927 -21.83 37.48 8.93
CA GLY A 927 -21.93 36.39 9.89
C GLY A 927 -21.03 36.52 11.11
N TYR A 928 -21.22 35.58 12.03
CA TYR A 928 -20.56 35.53 13.33
C TYR A 928 -20.13 34.10 13.65
N GLU A 929 -18.88 33.97 14.10
CA GLU A 929 -18.28 32.76 14.65
C GLU A 929 -18.42 32.78 16.17
N LEU A 930 -19.15 31.81 16.71
CA LEU A 930 -19.44 31.65 18.12
C LEU A 930 -18.65 30.46 18.66
N MET A 931 -17.68 30.73 19.53
CA MET A 931 -16.96 29.69 20.26
C MET A 931 -17.46 29.62 21.70
N VAL A 932 -18.07 28.49 22.05
CA VAL A 932 -18.71 28.25 23.34
C VAL A 932 -18.18 26.97 23.98
N PRO A 933 -18.22 26.84 25.31
CA PRO A 933 -17.91 25.58 25.98
C PRO A 933 -18.69 24.41 25.37
N ALA A 934 -18.00 23.28 25.17
CA ALA A 934 -18.56 22.12 24.48
C ALA A 934 -19.81 21.54 25.15
N ASP A 935 -19.93 21.65 26.48
CA ASP A 935 -21.06 21.21 27.28
C ASP A 935 -22.31 22.09 27.10
N ALA A 936 -22.14 23.37 26.75
CA ALA A 936 -23.24 24.30 26.47
C ALA A 936 -23.62 24.38 24.98
N ALA A 937 -22.87 23.70 24.10
CA ALA A 937 -22.99 23.86 22.66
C ALA A 937 -24.35 23.45 22.09
N LEU A 938 -24.98 22.40 22.63
CA LEU A 938 -26.30 21.95 22.19
C LEU A 938 -27.40 22.96 22.56
N ASP A 939 -27.35 23.53 23.75
CA ASP A 939 -28.32 24.52 24.20
C ASP A 939 -28.20 25.81 23.37
N VAL A 940 -26.97 26.25 23.09
CA VAL A 940 -26.72 27.39 22.22
C VAL A 940 -27.19 27.11 20.79
N PHE A 941 -26.96 25.91 20.27
CA PHE A 941 -27.44 25.50 18.94
C PHE A 941 -28.97 25.52 18.87
N ASP A 942 -29.65 24.90 19.83
CA ASP A 942 -31.11 24.82 19.86
C ASP A 942 -31.73 26.25 20.01
N ALA A 943 -31.11 27.12 20.82
CA ALA A 943 -31.51 28.53 20.95
C ALA A 943 -31.30 29.35 19.66
N LEU A 944 -30.21 29.13 18.93
CA LEU A 944 -29.97 29.76 17.62
C LEU A 944 -31.03 29.31 16.60
N MET A 945 -31.34 28.01 16.58
CA MET A 945 -32.36 27.45 15.70
C MET A 945 -33.75 28.01 16.00
N GLU A 946 -34.10 28.19 17.28
CA GLU A 946 -35.37 28.80 17.68
C GLU A 946 -35.44 30.29 17.32
N ALA A 947 -34.42 31.07 17.69
CA ALA A 947 -34.38 32.52 17.45
C ALA A 947 -34.35 32.86 15.95
N GLY A 948 -33.77 31.99 15.12
CA GLY A 948 -33.68 32.13 13.67
C GLY A 948 -34.80 31.46 12.87
N ALA A 949 -35.76 30.80 13.52
CA ALA A 949 -36.80 30.04 12.82
C ALA A 949 -37.60 30.90 11.82
N GLU A 950 -37.94 32.15 12.19
CA GLU A 950 -38.66 33.07 11.30
C GLU A 950 -37.82 33.59 10.12
N PHE A 951 -36.48 33.50 10.24
CA PHE A 951 -35.53 33.88 9.20
C PHE A 951 -35.09 32.70 8.34
N GLY A 952 -35.71 31.53 8.55
CA GLY A 952 -35.41 30.32 7.80
C GLY A 952 -34.04 29.72 8.14
N ILE A 953 -33.62 29.80 9.41
CA ILE A 953 -32.34 29.25 9.83
C ILE A 953 -32.24 27.74 9.56
N ARG A 954 -31.12 27.28 8.99
CA ARG A 954 -30.88 25.87 8.69
C ARG A 954 -29.44 25.43 8.97
N PRO A 955 -29.21 24.19 9.41
CA PRO A 955 -27.88 23.58 9.37
C PRO A 955 -27.40 23.44 7.93
N VAL A 956 -26.11 23.71 7.70
CA VAL A 956 -25.50 23.72 6.35
C VAL A 956 -24.43 22.63 6.27
N GLY A 957 -24.55 21.76 5.28
CA GLY A 957 -23.59 20.69 4.99
C GLY A 957 -22.46 21.12 4.05
N GLY A 958 -21.46 20.25 3.88
CA GLY A 958 -20.26 20.51 3.11
C GLY A 958 -20.48 20.94 1.66
N ALA A 959 -21.46 20.36 0.98
CA ALA A 959 -21.75 20.69 -0.42
C ALA A 959 -22.14 22.16 -0.59
N ALA A 960 -23.01 22.68 0.27
CA ALA A 960 -23.42 24.08 0.25
C ALA A 960 -22.27 25.02 0.67
N ILE A 961 -21.46 24.62 1.67
CA ILE A 961 -20.24 25.36 2.07
C ILE A 961 -19.28 25.51 0.89
N MET A 962 -19.05 24.44 0.14
CA MET A 962 -18.17 24.46 -1.04
C MET A 962 -18.70 25.38 -2.14
N MET A 963 -20.01 25.44 -2.36
CA MET A 963 -20.59 26.39 -3.33
C MET A 963 -20.33 27.85 -2.89
N VAL A 964 -20.69 28.20 -1.66
CA VAL A 964 -20.63 29.60 -1.22
C VAL A 964 -19.19 30.10 -1.05
N ARG A 965 -18.24 29.23 -0.65
CA ARG A 965 -16.83 29.59 -0.50
C ARG A 965 -16.12 29.78 -1.84
N ILE A 966 -16.46 28.99 -2.86
CA ILE A 966 -15.91 29.14 -4.22
C ILE A 966 -16.43 30.43 -4.85
N GLU A 967 -17.73 30.72 -4.70
CA GLU A 967 -18.31 32.00 -5.09
C GLU A 967 -17.62 33.20 -4.40
N ALA A 968 -17.25 33.01 -3.12
CA ALA A 968 -16.48 33.97 -2.32
C ALA A 968 -14.97 33.98 -2.61
N GLY A 969 -14.47 33.15 -3.54
CA GLY A 969 -13.05 33.09 -3.90
C GLY A 969 -12.14 32.68 -2.75
N MET A 970 -12.66 31.92 -1.78
CA MET A 970 -11.91 31.50 -0.59
C MET A 970 -11.25 30.15 -0.82
N VAL A 971 -9.98 30.06 -0.45
CA VAL A 971 -9.14 28.86 -0.61
C VAL A 971 -9.40 27.85 0.50
N MET A 972 -9.21 26.58 0.19
CA MET A 972 -9.20 25.49 1.16
C MET A 972 -7.94 24.65 0.95
N GLY A 973 -7.29 24.27 2.06
CA GLY A 973 -6.19 23.31 2.03
C GLY A 973 -6.61 21.99 1.36
N GLU A 974 -5.63 21.28 0.79
CA GLU A 974 -5.81 20.07 -0.03
C GLU A 974 -6.41 20.30 -1.42
N PHE A 975 -7.11 21.42 -1.65
CA PHE A 975 -7.64 21.79 -2.97
C PHE A 975 -6.80 22.90 -3.64
N GLU A 976 -6.81 24.10 -3.08
CA GLU A 976 -6.14 25.27 -3.68
C GLU A 976 -4.67 25.37 -3.30
N TYR A 977 -4.26 24.73 -2.20
CA TYR A 977 -2.86 24.62 -1.80
C TYR A 977 -2.57 23.33 -1.04
N ASP A 978 -1.32 22.90 -1.13
CA ASP A 978 -0.71 21.84 -0.32
C ASP A 978 0.68 22.31 0.16
N THR A 979 1.47 21.41 0.75
CA THR A 979 2.82 21.73 1.25
C THR A 979 3.85 22.08 0.16
N ARG A 980 3.47 21.99 -1.11
CA ARG A 980 4.30 22.29 -2.28
C ARG A 980 3.89 23.60 -2.97
N THR A 981 2.81 24.22 -2.53
CA THR A 981 2.22 25.40 -3.17
C THR A 981 2.71 26.68 -2.50
N SER A 982 3.07 27.68 -3.29
CA SER A 982 3.43 29.00 -2.76
C SER A 982 2.21 29.86 -2.42
N PRO A 983 2.24 30.72 -1.38
CA PRO A 983 1.16 31.68 -1.13
C PRO A 983 0.86 32.61 -2.32
N TRP A 984 1.83 32.86 -3.20
CA TRP A 984 1.64 33.66 -4.41
C TRP A 984 0.77 32.94 -5.45
N GLU A 985 0.89 31.62 -5.53
CA GLU A 985 0.19 30.78 -6.50
C GLU A 985 -1.24 30.47 -6.07
N CYS A 986 -1.48 30.31 -4.76
CA CYS A 986 -2.82 30.07 -4.21
C CYS A 986 -3.59 31.35 -3.85
N GLY A 987 -3.09 32.55 -4.21
CA GLY A 987 -3.84 33.79 -4.03
C GLY A 987 -3.83 34.36 -2.60
N LEU A 988 -2.96 33.88 -1.72
CA LEU A 988 -2.74 34.42 -0.37
C LEU A 988 -1.54 35.39 -0.27
N GLY A 989 -0.87 35.69 -1.38
CA GLY A 989 0.27 36.60 -1.42
C GLY A 989 0.00 38.00 -0.88
N TRP A 990 -1.24 38.51 -0.96
CA TRP A 990 -1.62 39.80 -0.38
C TRP A 990 -1.50 39.85 1.16
N ALA A 991 -1.47 38.69 1.81
CA ALA A 991 -1.34 38.56 3.25
C ALA A 991 0.11 38.35 3.72
N VAL A 992 1.07 38.21 2.80
CA VAL A 992 2.51 38.13 3.09
C VAL A 992 3.08 39.54 3.19
N ASP A 993 3.52 39.94 4.37
CA ASP A 993 4.16 41.25 4.59
C ASP A 993 5.69 41.07 4.65
N LEU A 994 6.37 41.42 3.56
CA LEU A 994 7.84 41.28 3.44
C LEU A 994 8.61 42.39 4.17
N GLU A 995 7.92 43.46 4.57
CA GLU A 995 8.49 44.66 5.19
C GLU A 995 8.53 44.59 6.72
N LYS A 996 7.75 43.69 7.34
CA LYS A 996 7.64 43.56 8.80
C LYS A 996 8.89 43.03 9.53
N GLY A 997 9.97 42.77 8.80
CA GLY A 997 11.19 42.13 9.33
C GLY A 997 11.20 40.62 9.12
N ASP A 998 11.91 39.90 10.00
CA ASP A 998 12.12 38.46 9.90
C ASP A 998 10.90 37.64 10.33
N PHE A 999 10.60 36.57 9.58
CA PHE A 999 9.55 35.59 9.87
C PHE A 999 9.87 34.27 9.17
N ARG A 1000 9.26 33.18 9.66
CA ARG A 1000 9.46 31.82 9.15
C ARG A 1000 9.27 31.75 7.63
N GLY A 1001 10.31 31.31 6.92
CA GLY A 1001 10.28 31.15 5.46
C GLY A 1001 10.36 32.44 4.64
N ARG A 1002 10.66 33.59 5.25
CA ARG A 1002 10.69 34.90 4.56
C ARG A 1002 11.54 34.94 3.29
N ASP A 1003 12.80 34.51 3.39
CA ASP A 1003 13.73 34.62 2.26
C ASP A 1003 13.34 33.66 1.13
N ALA A 1004 12.77 32.50 1.48
CA ALA A 1004 12.29 31.54 0.51
C ALA A 1004 11.00 32.03 -0.18
N VAL A 1005 10.03 32.55 0.58
CA VAL A 1005 8.79 33.10 -0.01
C VAL A 1005 9.06 34.34 -0.88
N LEU A 1006 10.11 35.11 -0.56
CA LEU A 1006 10.57 36.21 -1.41
C LEU A 1006 11.08 35.70 -2.76
N ARG A 1007 11.90 34.64 -2.79
CA ARG A 1007 12.35 34.02 -4.05
C ARG A 1007 11.18 33.45 -4.85
N LEU A 1008 10.28 32.72 -4.18
CA LEU A 1008 9.11 32.12 -4.81
C LEU A 1008 8.16 33.17 -5.43
N ARG A 1009 8.15 34.40 -4.91
CA ARG A 1009 7.38 35.50 -5.51
C ARG A 1009 7.84 35.76 -6.94
N ASP A 1010 9.16 35.78 -7.14
CA ASP A 1010 9.77 36.14 -8.41
C ASP A 1010 9.83 34.93 -9.36
N GLU A 1011 9.80 33.70 -8.83
CA GLU A 1011 9.78 32.45 -9.60
C GLU A 1011 8.39 31.94 -9.99
N ARG A 1012 7.32 32.50 -9.40
CA ARG A 1012 5.94 32.04 -9.64
C ARG A 1012 5.63 32.02 -11.14
N ARG A 1013 4.94 30.99 -11.59
CA ARG A 1013 4.48 30.87 -12.99
C ARG A 1013 2.97 30.83 -13.11
N GLN A 1014 2.29 30.53 -12.00
CA GLN A 1014 0.85 30.35 -11.97
C GLN A 1014 0.19 31.26 -10.93
N ARG A 1015 -1.09 31.52 -11.15
CA ARG A 1015 -1.94 32.32 -10.27
C ARG A 1015 -3.31 31.65 -10.11
N LEU A 1016 -3.85 31.72 -8.89
CA LEU A 1016 -5.23 31.33 -8.63
C LEU A 1016 -6.21 32.34 -9.24
N VAL A 1017 -7.15 31.81 -10.03
CA VAL A 1017 -8.24 32.57 -10.66
C VAL A 1017 -9.57 31.84 -10.48
N GLY A 1018 -10.67 32.53 -10.77
CA GLY A 1018 -11.96 31.88 -10.97
C GLY A 1018 -12.13 31.49 -12.44
N VAL A 1019 -12.83 30.39 -12.71
CA VAL A 1019 -13.19 29.97 -14.07
C VAL A 1019 -14.67 29.60 -14.10
N VAL A 1020 -15.41 30.20 -15.04
CA VAL A 1020 -16.81 29.83 -15.31
C VAL A 1020 -16.85 28.95 -16.54
N LEU A 1021 -17.26 27.69 -16.36
CA LEU A 1021 -17.49 26.72 -17.43
C LEU A 1021 -18.98 26.60 -17.72
N GLU A 1022 -19.34 26.32 -18.98
CA GLU A 1022 -20.74 26.11 -19.36
C GLU A 1022 -21.41 24.95 -18.63
N ARG A 1023 -20.64 23.89 -18.33
CA ARG A 1023 -21.07 22.66 -17.63
C ARG A 1023 -19.85 21.97 -16.99
N GLY A 1024 -20.06 20.82 -16.35
CA GLY A 1024 -18.99 20.00 -15.77
C GLY A 1024 -19.18 19.69 -14.29
N GLU A 1025 -19.90 20.57 -13.57
CA GLU A 1025 -20.30 20.40 -12.16
C GLU A 1025 -19.10 20.01 -11.27
N ASP A 1026 -19.21 18.95 -10.48
CA ASP A 1026 -18.12 18.38 -9.68
C ASP A 1026 -17.07 17.67 -10.54
N GLY A 1027 -17.44 17.16 -11.72
CA GLY A 1027 -16.57 16.43 -12.64
C GLY A 1027 -15.45 17.27 -13.27
N ALA A 1028 -15.56 18.60 -13.22
CA ALA A 1028 -14.48 19.50 -13.68
C ALA A 1028 -13.32 19.63 -12.66
N THR A 1029 -13.46 19.12 -11.44
CA THR A 1029 -12.41 19.15 -10.41
C THR A 1029 -11.18 18.37 -10.88
N GLY A 1030 -10.01 19.03 -10.90
CA GLY A 1030 -8.77 18.46 -11.41
C GLY A 1030 -8.62 18.46 -12.94
N ALA A 1031 -9.61 18.97 -13.68
CA ALA A 1031 -9.56 19.00 -15.14
C ALA A 1031 -8.42 19.91 -15.64
N PRO A 1032 -7.61 19.47 -16.62
CA PRO A 1032 -6.61 20.34 -17.24
C PRO A 1032 -7.30 21.43 -18.05
N LEU A 1033 -6.74 22.64 -17.98
CA LEU A 1033 -7.19 23.81 -18.71
C LEU A 1033 -6.29 24.07 -19.91
N GLN A 1034 -6.93 24.42 -21.02
CA GLN A 1034 -6.28 24.80 -22.25
C GLN A 1034 -6.70 26.20 -22.70
N SER A 1035 -5.79 26.90 -23.38
CA SER A 1035 -6.09 28.16 -24.05
C SER A 1035 -6.99 27.94 -25.28
N ALA A 1036 -7.53 29.03 -25.82
CA ALA A 1036 -8.23 28.99 -27.12
C ALA A 1036 -7.35 28.44 -28.27
N GLY A 1037 -6.01 28.47 -28.14
CA GLY A 1037 -5.06 27.90 -29.08
C GLY A 1037 -4.71 26.42 -28.87
N GLY A 1038 -5.23 25.79 -27.80
CA GLY A 1038 -4.96 24.38 -27.46
C GLY A 1038 -3.70 24.16 -26.61
N GLU A 1039 -3.06 25.23 -26.14
CA GLU A 1039 -1.93 25.16 -25.19
C GLU A 1039 -2.44 24.79 -23.79
N ALA A 1040 -1.73 23.92 -23.08
CA ALA A 1040 -2.05 23.60 -21.68
C ALA A 1040 -1.59 24.75 -20.77
N ILE A 1041 -2.52 25.36 -20.04
CA ILE A 1041 -2.29 26.61 -19.29
C ILE A 1041 -2.55 26.49 -17.79
N GLY A 1042 -2.82 25.28 -17.29
CA GLY A 1042 -3.11 25.06 -15.87
C GLY A 1042 -4.16 23.97 -15.64
N ALA A 1043 -4.78 24.00 -14.46
CA ALA A 1043 -5.82 23.05 -14.09
C ALA A 1043 -6.82 23.63 -13.09
N VAL A 1044 -8.04 23.10 -13.15
CA VAL A 1044 -9.08 23.35 -12.15
C VAL A 1044 -8.67 22.71 -10.82
N THR A 1045 -8.69 23.47 -9.72
CA THR A 1045 -8.43 22.93 -8.37
C THR A 1045 -9.69 22.29 -7.81
N MET A 1046 -10.81 23.01 -7.86
CA MET A 1046 -12.11 22.56 -7.38
C MET A 1046 -13.23 23.27 -8.14
N SER A 1047 -14.30 22.54 -8.46
CA SER A 1047 -15.46 23.08 -9.17
C SER A 1047 -16.78 22.69 -8.53
N MET A 1048 -17.78 23.58 -8.63
CA MET A 1048 -19.15 23.35 -8.16
C MET A 1048 -20.15 24.02 -9.12
N PRO A 1049 -21.38 23.49 -9.25
CA PRO A 1049 -22.46 24.24 -9.88
C PRO A 1049 -22.81 25.46 -9.01
N SER A 1050 -22.89 26.65 -9.62
CA SER A 1050 -23.24 27.90 -8.94
C SER A 1050 -24.68 28.31 -9.25
N PRO A 1051 -25.58 28.28 -8.25
CA PRO A 1051 -26.93 28.82 -8.41
C PRO A 1051 -26.93 30.32 -8.76
N TYR A 1052 -25.96 31.09 -8.24
CA TYR A 1052 -25.78 32.51 -8.57
C TYR A 1052 -25.53 32.74 -10.07
N LEU A 1053 -24.80 31.84 -10.72
CA LEU A 1053 -24.52 31.90 -12.16
C LEU A 1053 -25.51 31.11 -13.01
N GLY A 1054 -26.73 30.86 -12.51
CA GLY A 1054 -27.78 30.16 -13.25
C GLY A 1054 -27.49 28.67 -13.50
N GLY A 1055 -26.72 28.03 -12.60
CA GLY A 1055 -26.37 26.61 -12.69
C GLY A 1055 -25.12 26.32 -13.51
N LYS A 1056 -24.42 27.34 -14.04
CA LYS A 1056 -23.10 27.17 -14.65
C LYS A 1056 -22.10 26.63 -13.62
N THR A 1057 -21.04 25.99 -14.12
CA THR A 1057 -19.98 25.45 -13.25
C THR A 1057 -18.99 26.56 -12.93
N LEU A 1058 -18.86 26.92 -11.66
CA LEU A 1058 -17.83 27.83 -11.18
C LEU A 1058 -16.70 27.02 -10.54
N ALA A 1059 -15.48 27.37 -10.88
CA ALA A 1059 -14.29 26.71 -10.39
C ALA A 1059 -13.25 27.72 -9.88
N LEU A 1060 -12.43 27.29 -8.93
CA LEU A 1060 -11.11 27.88 -8.73
C LEU A 1060 -10.10 27.09 -9.56
N ALA A 1061 -9.11 27.77 -10.10
CA ALA A 1061 -8.09 27.17 -10.96
C ALA A 1061 -6.75 27.87 -10.79
N ARG A 1062 -5.67 27.09 -10.87
CA ARG A 1062 -4.31 27.65 -11.02
C ARG A 1062 -3.98 27.68 -12.49
N VAL A 1063 -3.78 28.87 -13.03
CA VAL A 1063 -3.48 29.10 -14.45
C VAL A 1063 -2.19 29.89 -14.59
N ASP A 1064 -1.50 29.69 -15.71
CA ASP A 1064 -0.28 30.42 -16.03
C ASP A 1064 -0.54 31.93 -16.06
N GLU A 1065 0.41 32.71 -15.56
CA GLU A 1065 0.23 34.16 -15.34
C GLU A 1065 -0.15 34.91 -16.64
N ALA A 1066 0.31 34.44 -17.80
CA ALA A 1066 -0.04 34.98 -19.11
C ALA A 1066 -1.54 34.83 -19.47
N HIS A 1067 -2.25 33.89 -18.85
CA HIS A 1067 -3.66 33.57 -19.10
C HIS A 1067 -4.58 33.88 -17.92
N ALA A 1068 -4.07 34.51 -16.86
CA ALA A 1068 -4.81 34.78 -15.63
C ALA A 1068 -5.74 36.01 -15.69
N ALA A 1069 -5.76 36.75 -16.81
CA ALA A 1069 -6.59 37.94 -16.95
C ALA A 1069 -8.09 37.57 -17.07
N PRO A 1070 -8.99 38.21 -16.30
CA PRO A 1070 -10.43 38.06 -16.50
C PRO A 1070 -10.84 38.38 -17.95
N GLY A 1071 -11.73 37.60 -18.53
CA GLY A 1071 -12.07 37.67 -19.95
C GLY A 1071 -11.35 36.66 -20.84
N THR A 1072 -10.32 35.99 -20.32
CA THR A 1072 -9.55 35.00 -21.10
C THR A 1072 -10.37 33.74 -21.34
N SER A 1073 -10.59 33.39 -22.61
CA SER A 1073 -11.29 32.15 -22.98
C SER A 1073 -10.43 30.91 -22.73
N VAL A 1074 -11.02 29.90 -22.11
CA VAL A 1074 -10.36 28.64 -21.75
C VAL A 1074 -11.24 27.45 -22.08
N ARG A 1075 -10.64 26.26 -22.17
CA ARG A 1075 -11.34 24.98 -22.30
C ARG A 1075 -10.88 24.02 -21.22
N ALA A 1076 -11.82 23.39 -20.53
CA ALA A 1076 -11.55 22.35 -19.55
C ALA A 1076 -11.82 20.97 -20.16
N ALA A 1077 -10.89 20.03 -20.03
CA ALA A 1077 -11.13 18.65 -20.48
C ALA A 1077 -11.83 17.85 -19.38
N VAL A 1078 -13.14 17.62 -19.53
CA VAL A 1078 -14.00 16.95 -18.54
C VAL A 1078 -14.62 15.71 -19.16
N ASP A 1079 -14.34 14.51 -18.60
CA ASP A 1079 -14.86 13.22 -19.10
C ASP A 1079 -14.64 12.96 -20.61
N GLY A 1080 -13.60 13.56 -21.20
CA GLY A 1080 -13.27 13.45 -22.62
C GLY A 1080 -13.92 14.51 -23.51
N ASP A 1081 -14.78 15.37 -22.96
CA ASP A 1081 -15.33 16.54 -23.64
C ASP A 1081 -14.48 17.79 -23.33
N GLU A 1082 -14.33 18.67 -24.33
CA GLU A 1082 -13.81 20.02 -24.10
C GLU A 1082 -14.96 20.96 -23.76
N ILE A 1083 -14.98 21.44 -22.53
CA ILE A 1083 -16.00 22.38 -22.05
C ILE A 1083 -15.46 23.80 -22.14
N PRO A 1084 -16.09 24.68 -22.92
CA PRO A 1084 -15.68 26.08 -23.00
C PRO A 1084 -16.01 26.82 -21.70
N GLY A 1085 -15.17 27.81 -21.40
CA GLY A 1085 -15.37 28.72 -20.30
C GLY A 1085 -14.47 29.94 -20.38
N GLU A 1086 -14.48 30.71 -19.29
CA GLU A 1086 -13.83 32.00 -19.21
C GLU A 1086 -13.22 32.22 -17.83
N VAL A 1087 -12.03 32.81 -17.80
CA VAL A 1087 -11.39 33.28 -16.56
C VAL A 1087 -12.16 34.49 -16.03
N VAL A 1088 -12.46 34.48 -14.73
CA VAL A 1088 -13.16 35.54 -14.02
C VAL A 1088 -12.40 35.98 -12.77
N SER A 1089 -12.67 37.20 -12.31
CA SER A 1089 -12.13 37.70 -11.05
C SER A 1089 -12.72 36.94 -9.85
N ILE A 1090 -11.91 36.74 -8.82
CA ILE A 1090 -12.36 36.25 -7.51
C ILE A 1090 -12.37 37.40 -6.49
N PRO A 1091 -13.41 37.55 -5.65
CA PRO A 1091 -14.63 36.75 -5.64
C PRO A 1091 -15.58 37.06 -6.81
N VAL A 1092 -16.36 36.06 -7.22
CA VAL A 1092 -17.41 36.21 -8.25
C VAL A 1092 -18.70 36.74 -7.63
N TYR A 1093 -19.00 36.32 -6.40
CA TYR A 1093 -20.12 36.80 -5.63
C TYR A 1093 -19.70 37.97 -4.73
N ASP A 1094 -20.43 39.08 -4.80
CA ASP A 1094 -20.15 40.32 -4.08
C ASP A 1094 -18.66 40.75 -4.21
N PRO A 1095 -18.19 41.08 -5.45
CA PRO A 1095 -16.79 41.40 -5.73
C PRO A 1095 -16.24 42.54 -4.86
N GLU A 1096 -17.10 43.48 -4.46
CA GLU A 1096 -16.75 44.61 -3.61
C GLU A 1096 -16.80 44.30 -2.10
N ARG A 1097 -17.22 43.09 -1.72
CA ARG A 1097 -17.37 42.63 -0.33
C ARG A 1097 -18.25 43.58 0.51
N LYS A 1098 -19.35 44.07 -0.07
CA LYS A 1098 -20.29 44.96 0.62
C LYS A 1098 -21.13 44.22 1.66
N ARG A 1099 -21.56 42.98 1.38
CA ARG A 1099 -22.45 42.19 2.24
C ARG A 1099 -21.76 41.78 3.54
N VAL A 1100 -20.53 41.30 3.45
CA VAL A 1100 -19.75 40.94 4.64
C VAL A 1100 -19.47 42.13 5.57
N ARG A 1101 -19.48 43.36 5.02
CA ARG A 1101 -19.27 44.62 5.76
C ARG A 1101 -20.57 45.32 6.18
N SER A 1102 -21.73 44.79 5.79
CA SER A 1102 -23.06 45.35 6.09
C SER A 1102 -23.52 45.11 7.52
#